data_AF-A0A951RK02-F1
#
_entry.id   AF-A0A951RK02-F1
#
_cell.length_a   1.000
_cell.length_b   1.000
_cell.length_c   1.000
_cell.angle_alpha   90.00
_cell.angle_beta   90.00
_cell.angle_gamma   90.00
#
_symmetry.space_group_name_H-M   'P 1'
#
loop_
_entity.id
_entity.type
_entity.pdbx_description
1 polymer ?
#
loop_
_entity_poly.entity_id
_entity_poly.type
_entity_poly.pdbx_seq_one_letter_code
_entity_poly.pdbx_strand_id
1 'polypeptide(L)'
;MEKNNQIIIEPGGEALVSGQMKIGVNGKIIVEPGALLVIDGGIITSAHDSPWRGIYVVGDRTKPQTFENQGAVIMENGAVIENSEYGVRLRGFGEAWHTNGGIIQATNSTFRNNWRNVEFMNYKNTNDQGQEIPTISYFTNCNFITDEQTLHNVHWGNVTIWDVNGVNFTGCNFVDERQNLDFQAYRQARDGIYSISAGFSVKNCNFDGLKYGIHSSTEVPNRTFSVNNSSFSTYRGIFFNAIDNAFIVGNTFNIAPGYTYAGQRCADTYGIYIDNSSMFTVENNVLSSSSTGNTTCGSLGLIARNTGIFQNEIYRNTFSNFTIGIEAIGKNRGENLGSGLQIKCNIFYDNAYDIFVVPGTQSKPEGIRQLQGYAGSPSTSTLAGNLFGNNSPILISNFVNQCANISYFHHNVQSEPRVKPAIYSSKIFFYESPDLFYNYEASCPAKTRSESYPELLAEKQNAHSLFETTSQQLQDMVDQGNTEMTTQQVEMANTGDAWYTYQSLMQTSPYLSDQVLTALGAKEEGFNKAMIRDVMLINPQTAKSEAVQEALDARADQLPAYMRWQIDNGLFHFGQKEIAEQFMAYQKTRHDQALNQIIQGIVHERAGFGNAPAVEALLAQTNDIRYQYLLAELQFSKSDFTTGNQLLSQIEQSFDITHEEAWQAHQDYLDFYALLAQWPHADYPGYSGLPEEALQQLEGYLEATPRVAGKALSLLMLNHAIEYEEPILYPSEEVEAMSAPILPPAPFLAPGESESELKFALFPSPAREYITLSWCLETDREIKGNIEFRDARGLLVFTMPVHQACDQQILPLSGWKSGAYTATISLGAGFRKSISFVVSR
;
A
#
# COMPACT_ATOMS: atom_id res chain seq x y z
N MET A 1 -11.11 -37.19 48.71
CA MET A 1 -11.31 -35.79 49.12
C MET A 1 -10.07 -35.02 48.72
N GLU A 2 -10.04 -34.50 47.50
CA GLU A 2 -9.01 -33.58 47.04
C GLU A 2 -9.20 -32.27 47.80
N LYS A 3 -8.29 -31.94 48.72
CA LYS A 3 -8.30 -30.63 49.37
C LYS A 3 -7.94 -29.59 48.31
N ASN A 4 -8.74 -28.53 48.23
CA ASN A 4 -8.49 -27.35 47.41
C ASN A 4 -7.05 -26.85 47.59
N ASN A 5 -6.14 -27.17 46.67
CA ASN A 5 -4.76 -26.67 46.65
C ASN A 5 -4.75 -25.23 46.09
N GLN A 6 -5.33 -24.28 46.83
CA GLN A 6 -5.33 -22.87 46.42
C GLN A 6 -4.62 -22.01 47.47
N ILE A 7 -3.82 -21.08 46.97
CA ILE A 7 -3.20 -20.02 47.77
C ILE A 7 -3.86 -18.73 47.35
N ILE A 8 -4.48 -18.03 48.29
CA ILE A 8 -5.19 -16.78 48.05
C ILE A 8 -4.44 -15.70 48.82
N ILE A 9 -4.04 -14.63 48.13
CA ILE A 9 -3.52 -13.42 48.75
C ILE A 9 -4.69 -12.44 48.79
N GLU A 10 -5.20 -12.21 49.99
CA GLU A 10 -6.36 -11.35 50.26
C GLU A 10 -6.00 -9.86 50.11
N PRO A 11 -6.98 -8.97 49.91
CA PRO A 11 -6.77 -7.52 49.76
C PRO A 11 -5.92 -6.93 50.88
N GLY A 12 -4.93 -6.10 50.53
CA GLY A 12 -3.96 -5.53 51.47
C GLY A 12 -2.87 -6.50 51.91
N GLY A 13 -2.92 -7.77 51.46
CA GLY A 13 -1.88 -8.77 51.68
C GLY A 13 -0.74 -8.65 50.68
N GLU A 14 0.48 -8.89 51.17
CA GLU A 14 1.69 -9.00 50.37
C GLU A 14 2.33 -10.38 50.62
N ALA A 15 2.61 -11.12 49.55
CA ALA A 15 3.35 -12.38 49.63
C ALA A 15 4.68 -12.27 48.88
N LEU A 16 5.77 -12.65 49.55
CA LEU A 16 7.12 -12.68 48.98
C LEU A 16 7.56 -14.13 48.73
N VAL A 17 7.99 -14.42 47.51
CA VAL A 17 8.61 -15.69 47.13
C VAL A 17 10.06 -15.44 46.72
N SER A 18 11.00 -15.78 47.60
CA SER A 18 12.45 -15.65 47.37
C SER A 18 13.19 -16.98 47.28
N GLY A 19 12.48 -18.10 47.41
CA GLY A 19 13.01 -19.45 47.29
C GLY A 19 12.22 -20.29 46.29
N GLN A 20 12.46 -21.60 46.28
CA GLN A 20 11.68 -22.52 45.45
C GLN A 20 10.35 -22.89 46.12
N MET A 21 9.26 -22.71 45.39
CA MET A 21 7.90 -23.06 45.76
C MET A 21 7.36 -24.08 44.76
N LYS A 22 6.97 -25.26 45.25
CA LYS A 22 6.42 -26.35 44.43
C LYS A 22 4.93 -26.48 44.65
N ILE A 23 4.14 -26.35 43.59
CA ILE A 23 2.68 -26.40 43.63
C ILE A 23 2.19 -27.77 43.15
N GLY A 24 1.29 -28.40 43.93
CA GLY A 24 0.70 -29.69 43.60
C GLY A 24 -0.17 -29.64 42.32
N VAL A 25 -0.49 -30.81 41.78
CA VAL A 25 -1.40 -30.94 40.62
C VAL A 25 -2.72 -30.22 40.90
N ASN A 26 -3.26 -29.52 39.90
CA ASN A 26 -4.43 -28.65 40.00
C ASN A 26 -4.29 -27.46 40.96
N GLY A 27 -3.11 -27.23 41.54
CA GLY A 27 -2.90 -26.12 42.46
C GLY A 27 -2.80 -24.77 41.75
N LYS A 28 -3.19 -23.69 42.44
CA LYS A 28 -3.22 -22.32 41.89
C LYS A 28 -2.92 -21.25 42.93
N ILE A 29 -2.46 -20.11 42.45
CA ILE A 29 -2.30 -18.89 43.25
C ILE A 29 -3.31 -17.86 42.75
N ILE A 30 -4.05 -17.22 43.66
CA ILE A 30 -5.01 -16.16 43.36
C ILE A 30 -4.55 -14.90 44.09
N VAL A 31 -4.37 -13.82 43.35
CA VAL A 31 -4.03 -12.49 43.87
C VAL A 31 -5.26 -11.62 43.74
N GLU A 32 -5.92 -11.30 44.85
CA GLU A 32 -7.16 -10.53 44.87
C GLU A 32 -6.90 -9.02 44.64
N PRO A 33 -7.93 -8.21 44.29
CA PRO A 33 -7.77 -6.77 44.15
C PRO A 33 -7.16 -6.13 45.41
N GLY A 34 -6.15 -5.28 45.24
CA GLY A 34 -5.44 -4.68 46.38
C GLY A 34 -4.36 -5.56 47.01
N ALA A 35 -4.13 -6.76 46.47
CA ALA A 35 -3.10 -7.69 46.94
C ALA A 35 -1.88 -7.71 46.02
N LEU A 36 -0.72 -8.04 46.59
CA LEU A 36 0.56 -8.06 45.89
C LEU A 36 1.29 -9.39 46.05
N LEU A 37 1.69 -10.00 44.93
CA LEU A 37 2.65 -11.12 44.90
C LEU A 37 3.98 -10.62 44.36
N VAL A 38 5.03 -10.69 45.17
CA VAL A 38 6.42 -10.39 44.77
C VAL A 38 7.20 -11.69 44.65
N ILE A 39 7.78 -11.93 43.48
CA ILE A 39 8.72 -13.03 43.24
C ILE A 39 10.09 -12.39 43.02
N ASP A 40 10.97 -12.52 44.01
CA ASP A 40 12.29 -11.88 44.05
C ASP A 40 13.37 -12.95 44.06
N GLY A 41 13.89 -13.30 42.87
CA GLY A 41 14.83 -14.42 42.69
C GLY A 41 14.24 -15.81 43.00
N GLY A 42 12.95 -15.88 43.34
CA GLY A 42 12.23 -17.12 43.65
C GLY A 42 11.83 -17.92 42.41
N ILE A 43 11.50 -19.20 42.62
CA ILE A 43 11.06 -20.13 41.57
C ILE A 43 9.71 -20.72 41.96
N ILE A 44 8.69 -20.56 41.13
CA ILE A 44 7.39 -21.22 41.29
C ILE A 44 7.24 -22.27 40.18
N THR A 45 7.12 -23.54 40.57
CA THR A 45 7.14 -24.69 39.65
C THR A 45 6.18 -25.80 40.09
N SER A 46 5.97 -26.82 39.24
CA SER A 46 5.16 -27.99 39.58
C SER A 46 5.87 -28.89 40.62
N ALA A 47 5.09 -29.49 41.52
CA ALA A 47 5.61 -30.49 42.47
C ALA A 47 5.74 -31.89 41.88
N HIS A 48 5.15 -32.13 40.72
CA HIS A 48 5.05 -33.42 40.03
C HIS A 48 5.31 -33.25 38.53
N ASP A 49 5.39 -34.35 37.80
CA ASP A 49 5.47 -34.42 36.33
C ASP A 49 4.12 -34.08 35.66
N SER A 50 3.37 -33.15 36.25
CA SER A 50 2.10 -32.65 35.76
C SER A 50 1.97 -31.17 36.08
N PRO A 51 1.46 -30.35 35.14
CA PRO A 51 1.42 -28.92 35.32
C PRO A 51 0.48 -28.51 36.45
N TRP A 52 0.82 -27.41 37.12
CA TRP A 52 -0.09 -26.70 38.03
C TRP A 52 -0.89 -25.63 37.26
N ARG A 53 -1.96 -25.09 37.82
CA ARG A 53 -2.89 -24.23 37.07
C ARG A 53 -2.32 -22.85 36.74
N GLY A 54 -1.47 -22.30 37.61
CA GLY A 54 -0.90 -20.96 37.42
C GLY A 54 -1.28 -19.92 38.46
N ILE A 55 -0.86 -18.69 38.18
CA ILE A 55 -1.21 -17.48 38.95
C ILE A 55 -2.37 -16.76 38.27
N TYR A 56 -3.42 -16.47 39.02
CA TYR A 56 -4.60 -15.73 38.61
C TYR A 56 -4.60 -14.39 39.33
N VAL A 57 -4.49 -13.31 38.56
CA VAL A 57 -4.42 -11.94 39.08
C VAL A 57 -5.77 -11.29 38.84
N VAL A 58 -6.55 -11.18 39.91
CA VAL A 58 -7.94 -10.71 39.88
C VAL A 58 -7.95 -9.19 39.82
N GLY A 59 -8.70 -8.63 38.89
CA GLY A 59 -8.91 -7.19 38.75
C GLY A 59 -10.37 -6.76 38.88
N ASP A 60 -10.59 -5.45 38.74
CA ASP A 60 -11.89 -4.81 38.52
C ASP A 60 -11.85 -4.00 37.23
N ARG A 61 -12.55 -4.49 36.20
CA ARG A 61 -12.54 -3.87 34.87
C ARG A 61 -13.19 -2.48 34.82
N THR A 62 -13.89 -2.06 35.88
CA THR A 62 -14.58 -0.77 35.96
C THR A 62 -13.74 0.31 36.63
N LYS A 63 -12.54 -0.02 37.08
CA LYS A 63 -11.65 0.87 37.84
C LYS A 63 -10.33 1.14 37.11
N PRO A 64 -9.72 2.32 37.33
CA PRO A 64 -8.35 2.60 36.90
C PRO A 64 -7.36 1.55 37.40
N GLN A 65 -6.29 1.32 36.63
CA GLN A 65 -5.29 0.30 36.93
C GLN A 65 -4.31 0.80 37.98
N THR A 66 -4.63 0.56 39.25
CA THR A 66 -3.77 0.86 40.41
C THR A 66 -3.57 -0.40 41.24
N PHE A 67 -2.49 -0.45 42.02
CA PHE A 67 -2.23 -1.55 42.96
C PHE A 67 -3.31 -1.70 44.04
N GLU A 68 -4.11 -0.65 44.30
CA GLU A 68 -5.24 -0.70 45.23
C GLU A 68 -6.49 -1.33 44.60
N ASN A 69 -6.72 -1.06 43.31
CA ASN A 69 -7.91 -1.50 42.59
C ASN A 69 -7.75 -2.88 41.95
N GLN A 70 -6.53 -3.32 41.73
CA GLN A 70 -6.20 -4.51 40.96
C GLN A 70 -5.25 -5.41 41.76
N GLY A 71 -5.33 -6.72 41.57
CA GLY A 71 -4.27 -7.61 42.02
C GLY A 71 -3.00 -7.35 41.21
N ALA A 72 -1.84 -7.57 41.81
CA ALA A 72 -0.56 -7.31 41.14
C ALA A 72 0.47 -8.42 41.37
N VAL A 73 1.23 -8.71 40.32
CA VAL A 73 2.41 -9.58 40.38
C VAL A 73 3.64 -8.78 39.96
N ILE A 74 4.65 -8.77 40.83
CA ILE A 74 5.97 -8.22 40.54
C ILE A 74 6.96 -9.37 40.46
N MET A 75 7.74 -9.44 39.39
CA MET A 75 8.81 -10.42 39.20
C MET A 75 10.13 -9.70 38.99
N GLU A 76 11.14 -10.06 39.78
CA GLU A 76 12.46 -9.42 39.72
C GLU A 76 13.62 -10.35 40.09
N ASN A 77 14.84 -9.87 39.84
CA ASN A 77 16.10 -10.48 40.26
C ASN A 77 16.26 -11.97 39.90
N GLY A 78 15.85 -12.37 38.70
CA GLY A 78 15.96 -13.74 38.23
C GLY A 78 14.78 -14.64 38.60
N ALA A 79 13.63 -14.07 38.98
CA ALA A 79 12.41 -14.80 39.26
C ALA A 79 11.99 -15.74 38.11
N VAL A 80 11.46 -16.92 38.46
CA VAL A 80 11.04 -17.95 37.51
C VAL A 80 9.64 -18.44 37.80
N ILE A 81 8.79 -18.47 36.76
CA ILE A 81 7.52 -19.21 36.75
C ILE A 81 7.61 -20.28 35.68
N GLU A 82 7.42 -21.54 36.05
CA GLU A 82 7.53 -22.65 35.10
C GLU A 82 6.56 -23.80 35.34
N ASN A 83 6.40 -24.62 34.30
CA ASN A 83 5.61 -25.86 34.29
C ASN A 83 4.14 -25.68 34.72
N SER A 84 3.51 -24.56 34.36
CA SER A 84 2.08 -24.30 34.61
C SER A 84 1.22 -24.35 33.35
N GLU A 85 -0.10 -24.41 33.51
CA GLU A 85 -1.06 -24.13 32.43
C GLU A 85 -1.01 -22.65 32.05
N TYR A 86 -1.08 -21.75 33.02
CA TYR A 86 -0.92 -20.31 32.80
C TYR A 86 0.21 -19.79 33.68
N GLY A 87 1.24 -19.16 33.12
CA GLY A 87 2.29 -18.55 33.94
C GLY A 87 1.67 -17.47 34.82
N VAL A 88 1.11 -16.44 34.19
CA VAL A 88 0.27 -15.43 34.81
C VAL A 88 -0.97 -15.17 33.95
N ARG A 89 -2.15 -15.24 34.57
CA ARG A 89 -3.44 -14.98 33.94
C ARG A 89 -4.07 -13.75 34.59
N LEU A 90 -4.27 -12.67 33.85
CA LEU A 90 -4.79 -11.39 34.37
C LEU A 90 -6.32 -11.36 34.40
N ARG A 91 -6.90 -12.40 35.00
CA ARG A 91 -8.31 -12.53 35.37
C ARG A 91 -8.49 -13.52 36.51
N GLY A 92 -9.66 -13.51 37.14
CA GLY A 92 -10.08 -14.52 38.11
C GLY A 92 -10.25 -15.93 37.52
N PHE A 93 -10.26 -16.93 38.41
CA PHE A 93 -10.47 -18.33 38.06
C PHE A 93 -11.95 -18.61 37.74
N GLY A 94 -12.23 -19.43 36.71
CA GLY A 94 -13.58 -19.78 36.28
C GLY A 94 -14.19 -18.80 35.26
N GLU A 95 -15.51 -18.75 35.18
CA GLU A 95 -16.27 -17.80 34.34
C GLU A 95 -16.30 -16.41 35.00
N ALA A 96 -15.14 -15.77 35.09
CA ALA A 96 -14.95 -14.51 35.79
C ALA A 96 -14.69 -13.35 34.82
N TRP A 97 -15.50 -13.22 33.77
CA TRP A 97 -15.35 -12.22 32.69
C TRP A 97 -15.34 -10.75 33.14
N HIS A 98 -15.77 -10.48 34.38
CA HIS A 98 -15.78 -9.15 34.98
C HIS A 98 -14.53 -8.84 35.83
N THR A 99 -13.61 -9.79 35.97
CA THR A 99 -12.46 -9.71 36.90
C THR A 99 -11.12 -9.46 36.21
N ASN A 100 -11.15 -8.87 35.02
CA ASN A 100 -9.96 -8.51 34.26
C ASN A 100 -9.34 -7.21 34.81
N GLY A 101 -8.10 -6.91 34.43
CA GLY A 101 -7.42 -5.65 34.79
C GLY A 101 -6.23 -5.78 35.72
N GLY A 102 -5.91 -7.02 36.14
CA GLY A 102 -4.73 -7.34 36.94
C GLY A 102 -3.43 -6.77 36.37
N ILE A 103 -2.42 -6.59 37.23
CA ILE A 103 -1.14 -5.98 36.90
C ILE A 103 -0.04 -7.03 36.89
N ILE A 104 0.85 -6.96 35.89
CA ILE A 104 2.13 -7.67 35.90
C ILE A 104 3.28 -6.74 35.57
N GLN A 105 4.29 -6.73 36.43
CA GLN A 105 5.52 -5.97 36.22
C GLN A 105 6.70 -6.93 36.38
N ALA A 106 7.34 -7.28 35.26
CA ALA A 106 8.41 -8.26 35.24
C ALA A 106 9.72 -7.64 34.73
N THR A 107 10.77 -7.77 35.53
CA THR A 107 12.13 -7.34 35.20
C THR A 107 13.10 -8.50 35.41
N ASN A 108 14.04 -8.73 34.47
CA ASN A 108 15.08 -9.78 34.61
C ASN A 108 14.50 -11.13 35.07
N SER A 109 13.40 -11.58 34.45
CA SER A 109 12.60 -12.72 34.91
C SER A 109 12.41 -13.76 33.81
N THR A 110 12.01 -14.98 34.17
CA THR A 110 11.84 -16.10 33.23
C THR A 110 10.46 -16.74 33.35
N PHE A 111 9.79 -16.93 32.22
CA PHE A 111 8.63 -17.79 32.06
C PHE A 111 9.04 -18.99 31.21
N ARG A 112 9.06 -20.20 31.80
CA ARG A 112 9.58 -21.39 31.12
C ARG A 112 8.54 -22.50 31.06
N ASN A 113 8.40 -23.15 29.90
CA ASN A 113 7.63 -24.38 29.75
C ASN A 113 6.17 -24.33 30.24
N ASN A 114 5.59 -23.14 30.35
CA ASN A 114 4.16 -22.98 30.61
C ASN A 114 3.36 -23.21 29.32
N TRP A 115 2.12 -23.67 29.42
CA TRP A 115 1.22 -23.84 28.27
C TRP A 115 0.89 -22.50 27.61
N ARG A 116 0.70 -21.46 28.43
CA ARG A 116 0.69 -20.05 28.06
C ARG A 116 1.45 -19.25 29.11
N ASN A 117 2.40 -18.38 28.72
CA ASN A 117 3.19 -17.65 29.71
C ASN A 117 2.41 -16.50 30.34
N VAL A 118 1.77 -15.64 29.54
CA VAL A 118 0.95 -14.54 30.04
C VAL A 118 -0.34 -14.37 29.23
N GLU A 119 -1.46 -14.19 29.92
CA GLU A 119 -2.76 -13.87 29.32
C GLU A 119 -3.30 -12.54 29.83
N PHE A 120 -3.38 -11.55 28.94
CA PHE A 120 -4.14 -10.31 29.12
C PHE A 120 -5.54 -10.48 28.51
N MET A 121 -6.56 -10.21 29.31
CA MET A 121 -7.97 -10.25 28.91
C MET A 121 -8.53 -8.83 28.82
N ASN A 122 -9.61 -8.65 28.05
CA ASN A 122 -10.24 -7.35 27.76
C ASN A 122 -10.30 -6.43 29.00
N TYR A 123 -9.58 -5.31 28.92
CA TYR A 123 -9.52 -4.30 29.96
C TYR A 123 -9.01 -2.96 29.41
N LYS A 124 -9.70 -1.88 29.72
CA LYS A 124 -9.31 -0.51 29.36
C LYS A 124 -8.90 0.25 30.61
N ASN A 125 -7.61 0.56 30.74
CA ASN A 125 -7.12 1.43 31.80
C ASN A 125 -7.57 2.86 31.53
N THR A 126 -8.07 3.58 32.53
CA THR A 126 -8.58 4.95 32.38
C THR A 126 -7.96 5.89 33.39
N ASN A 127 -7.73 7.14 33.00
CA ASN A 127 -7.42 8.23 33.94
C ASN A 127 -8.67 8.65 34.75
N ASP A 128 -8.49 9.61 35.67
CA ASP A 128 -9.59 10.13 36.51
C ASP A 128 -10.72 10.80 35.72
N GLN A 129 -10.49 11.15 34.45
CA GLN A 129 -11.47 11.74 33.54
C GLN A 129 -12.19 10.66 32.68
N GLY A 130 -11.90 9.38 32.90
CA GLY A 130 -12.46 8.27 32.13
C GLY A 130 -11.85 8.10 30.73
N GLN A 131 -10.76 8.80 30.42
CA GLN A 131 -10.07 8.65 29.14
C GLN A 131 -9.13 7.44 29.20
N GLU A 132 -9.14 6.62 28.16
CA GLU A 132 -8.27 5.46 28.07
C GLU A 132 -6.79 5.87 28.02
N ILE A 133 -5.97 5.18 28.82
CA ILE A 133 -4.52 5.35 28.90
C ILE A 133 -3.83 3.97 28.82
N PRO A 134 -2.53 3.91 28.50
CA PRO A 134 -1.75 2.67 28.55
C PRO A 134 -1.85 1.91 29.88
N THR A 135 -1.78 0.58 29.82
CA THR A 135 -1.58 -0.26 31.00
C THR A 135 -0.23 0.02 31.66
N ILE A 136 -0.17 -0.14 32.98
CA ILE A 136 1.09 -0.06 33.75
C ILE A 136 1.86 -1.38 33.78
N SER A 137 1.40 -2.39 33.02
CA SER A 137 2.07 -3.69 32.91
C SER A 137 3.20 -3.67 31.89
N TYR A 138 4.34 -4.29 32.23
CA TYR A 138 5.52 -4.30 31.37
C TYR A 138 6.42 -5.51 31.59
N PHE A 139 7.28 -5.76 30.60
CA PHE A 139 8.30 -6.79 30.61
C PHE A 139 9.64 -6.18 30.18
N THR A 140 10.63 -6.21 31.06
CA THR A 140 11.98 -5.71 30.80
C THR A 140 13.00 -6.83 31.00
N ASN A 141 13.80 -7.13 29.98
CA ASN A 141 14.83 -8.17 30.01
C ASN A 141 14.29 -9.54 30.47
N CYS A 142 13.09 -9.90 30.03
CA CYS A 142 12.45 -11.16 30.40
C CYS A 142 12.72 -12.25 29.35
N ASN A 143 12.78 -13.50 29.80
CA ASN A 143 12.93 -14.67 28.93
C ASN A 143 11.63 -15.50 28.93
N PHE A 144 11.07 -15.72 27.75
CA PHE A 144 9.95 -16.63 27.51
C PHE A 144 10.52 -17.83 26.76
N ILE A 145 10.69 -18.96 27.45
CA ILE A 145 11.44 -20.12 26.92
C ILE A 145 10.54 -21.34 26.88
N THR A 146 10.62 -22.07 25.77
CA THR A 146 10.10 -23.45 25.67
C THR A 146 11.22 -24.37 25.26
N ASP A 147 11.45 -25.42 26.01
CA ASP A 147 12.48 -26.43 25.74
C ASP A 147 11.88 -27.85 25.75
N GLU A 148 12.72 -28.85 25.50
CA GLU A 148 12.34 -30.26 25.44
C GLU A 148 11.80 -30.83 26.76
N GLN A 149 11.98 -30.12 27.88
CA GLN A 149 11.48 -30.54 29.19
C GLN A 149 10.03 -30.09 29.43
N THR A 150 9.39 -29.44 28.45
CA THR A 150 8.00 -29.01 28.59
C THR A 150 7.06 -30.18 28.87
N LEU A 151 6.15 -29.99 29.83
CA LEU A 151 5.12 -30.97 30.18
C LEU A 151 3.91 -30.95 29.23
N HIS A 152 3.94 -30.11 28.20
CA HIS A 152 2.82 -29.87 27.28
C HIS A 152 3.18 -30.29 25.86
N ASN A 153 2.24 -30.91 25.17
CA ASN A 153 2.39 -31.34 23.77
C ASN A 153 1.96 -30.26 22.76
N VAL A 154 1.22 -29.25 23.20
CA VAL A 154 0.79 -28.08 22.42
C VAL A 154 0.98 -26.84 23.28
N HIS A 155 1.13 -25.68 22.65
CA HIS A 155 1.33 -24.43 23.37
C HIS A 155 0.52 -23.29 22.73
N TRP A 156 0.00 -22.39 23.56
CA TRP A 156 -0.49 -21.10 23.08
C TRP A 156 0.66 -20.11 23.00
N GLY A 157 0.43 -18.97 22.31
CA GLY A 157 1.38 -17.86 22.27
C GLY A 157 1.96 -17.52 23.65
N ASN A 158 3.23 -17.13 23.70
CA ASN A 158 3.89 -16.79 24.95
C ASN A 158 3.10 -15.70 25.68
N VAL A 159 2.79 -14.62 24.99
CA VAL A 159 1.94 -13.55 25.52
C VAL A 159 0.74 -13.36 24.61
N THR A 160 -0.45 -13.52 25.19
CA THR A 160 -1.72 -13.25 24.49
C THR A 160 -2.35 -11.98 25.02
N ILE A 161 -2.81 -11.08 24.13
CA ILE A 161 -3.35 -9.77 24.50
C ILE A 161 -4.66 -9.51 23.76
N TRP A 162 -5.75 -9.37 24.50
CA TRP A 162 -7.06 -9.05 23.93
C TRP A 162 -7.62 -7.75 24.50
N ASP A 163 -7.87 -6.78 23.63
CA ASP A 163 -8.44 -5.45 23.97
C ASP A 163 -7.80 -4.78 25.19
N VAL A 164 -6.45 -4.70 25.17
CA VAL A 164 -5.63 -3.99 26.15
C VAL A 164 -4.66 -3.06 25.40
N ASN A 165 -4.52 -1.83 25.90
CA ASN A 165 -3.63 -0.83 25.32
C ASN A 165 -2.34 -0.66 26.12
N GLY A 166 -1.19 -0.60 25.44
CA GLY A 166 0.07 -0.09 25.99
C GLY A 166 0.98 -1.11 26.68
N VAL A 167 0.87 -2.41 26.40
CA VAL A 167 1.80 -3.40 26.98
C VAL A 167 3.21 -3.17 26.42
N ASN A 168 4.21 -3.05 27.30
CA ASN A 168 5.58 -2.74 26.88
C ASN A 168 6.53 -3.92 27.04
N PHE A 169 7.28 -4.25 25.97
CA PHE A 169 8.32 -5.27 25.93
C PHE A 169 9.66 -4.64 25.55
N THR A 170 10.63 -4.67 26.46
CA THR A 170 11.98 -4.14 26.22
C THR A 170 13.04 -5.18 26.55
N GLY A 171 13.95 -5.48 25.63
CA GLY A 171 15.07 -6.40 25.89
C GLY A 171 14.65 -7.86 26.11
N CYS A 172 13.43 -8.24 25.73
CA CYS A 172 12.88 -9.58 26.01
C CYS A 172 13.29 -10.61 24.95
N ASN A 173 13.42 -11.86 25.36
CA ASN A 173 13.70 -13.00 24.49
C ASN A 173 12.50 -13.94 24.47
N PHE A 174 11.98 -14.24 23.30
CA PHE A 174 10.94 -15.23 23.06
C PHE A 174 11.56 -16.37 22.25
N VAL A 175 11.75 -17.52 22.87
CA VAL A 175 12.54 -18.62 22.30
C VAL A 175 11.82 -19.96 22.45
N ASP A 176 11.76 -20.70 21.35
CA ASP A 176 11.39 -22.11 21.33
C ASP A 176 12.60 -22.94 20.88
N GLU A 177 13.24 -23.64 21.82
CA GLU A 177 14.48 -24.39 21.61
C GLU A 177 14.22 -25.84 21.20
N ARG A 178 12.95 -26.25 21.15
CA ARG A 178 12.54 -27.61 20.78
C ARG A 178 12.89 -27.91 19.33
N GLN A 179 13.26 -29.16 19.05
CA GLN A 179 13.70 -29.61 17.75
C GLN A 179 12.57 -30.31 16.98
N ASN A 180 12.64 -30.29 15.65
CA ASN A 180 11.70 -30.97 14.74
C ASN A 180 10.22 -30.59 14.95
N LEU A 181 9.96 -29.31 15.29
CA LEU A 181 8.60 -28.78 15.36
C LEU A 181 7.96 -28.80 13.97
N ASP A 182 6.73 -29.30 13.89
CA ASP A 182 5.88 -29.09 12.72
C ASP A 182 5.16 -27.74 12.87
N PHE A 183 5.65 -26.73 12.15
CA PHE A 183 5.11 -25.37 12.18
C PHE A 183 3.72 -25.24 11.57
N GLN A 184 3.26 -26.27 10.85
CA GLN A 184 1.93 -26.36 10.25
C GLN A 184 0.95 -27.16 11.12
N ALA A 185 1.45 -27.95 12.06
CA ALA A 185 0.61 -28.69 12.99
C ALA A 185 -0.03 -27.76 14.03
N TYR A 186 -1.29 -28.05 14.38
CA TYR A 186 -2.06 -27.28 15.34
C TYR A 186 -1.32 -27.08 16.66
N ARG A 187 -0.88 -25.84 16.92
CA ARG A 187 -0.25 -25.38 18.17
C ARG A 187 0.96 -26.20 18.62
N GLN A 188 1.66 -26.88 17.71
CA GLN A 188 2.93 -27.52 18.05
C GLN A 188 4.03 -26.46 18.20
N ALA A 189 4.17 -25.57 17.22
CA ALA A 189 5.00 -24.39 17.31
C ALA A 189 4.22 -23.23 17.95
N ARG A 190 4.93 -22.39 18.70
CA ARG A 190 4.34 -21.31 19.50
C ARG A 190 4.51 -19.95 18.84
N ASP A 191 3.60 -19.04 19.13
CA ASP A 191 3.75 -17.62 18.80
C ASP A 191 4.49 -16.86 19.92
N GLY A 192 5.21 -15.80 19.57
CA GLY A 192 5.78 -14.86 20.53
C GLY A 192 4.68 -14.03 21.19
N ILE A 193 4.13 -13.10 20.42
CA ILE A 193 3.02 -12.25 20.85
C ILE A 193 1.84 -12.49 19.93
N TYR A 194 0.69 -12.85 20.51
CA TYR A 194 -0.57 -12.98 19.79
C TYR A 194 -1.56 -11.96 20.34
N SER A 195 -2.13 -11.11 19.48
CA SER A 195 -3.05 -10.07 19.93
C SER A 195 -4.25 -9.83 19.03
N ILE A 196 -5.36 -9.46 19.67
CA ILE A 196 -6.58 -8.99 19.00
C ILE A 196 -7.01 -7.70 19.67
N SER A 197 -7.15 -6.63 18.88
CA SER A 197 -7.54 -5.29 19.32
C SER A 197 -6.66 -4.73 20.44
N ALA A 198 -5.36 -5.00 20.40
CA ALA A 198 -4.41 -4.57 21.42
C ALA A 198 -3.43 -3.51 20.91
N GLY A 199 -2.96 -2.67 21.85
CA GLY A 199 -1.82 -1.79 21.64
C GLY A 199 -0.61 -2.25 22.44
N PHE A 200 0.58 -2.28 21.84
CA PHE A 200 1.80 -2.70 22.52
C PHE A 200 3.08 -2.17 21.85
N SER A 201 4.19 -2.16 22.58
CA SER A 201 5.50 -1.79 22.06
C SER A 201 6.54 -2.88 22.28
N VAL A 202 7.38 -3.10 21.27
CA VAL A 202 8.47 -4.07 21.27
C VAL A 202 9.76 -3.34 20.92
N LYS A 203 10.75 -3.41 21.81
CA LYS A 203 12.04 -2.73 21.61
C LYS A 203 13.20 -3.63 22.02
N ASN A 204 14.20 -3.75 21.14
CA ASN A 204 15.41 -4.53 21.40
C ASN A 204 15.10 -5.99 21.83
N CYS A 205 14.05 -6.60 21.29
CA CYS A 205 13.66 -7.97 21.64
C CYS A 205 14.18 -8.98 20.61
N ASN A 206 14.27 -10.24 21.01
CA ASN A 206 14.62 -11.36 20.13
C ASN A 206 13.48 -12.37 20.07
N PHE A 207 13.14 -12.84 18.87
CA PHE A 207 12.15 -13.87 18.59
C PHE A 207 12.84 -14.99 17.81
N ASP A 208 12.87 -16.20 18.34
CA ASP A 208 13.65 -17.31 17.79
C ASP A 208 12.91 -18.67 17.90
N GLY A 209 12.86 -19.43 16.81
CA GLY A 209 12.24 -20.76 16.77
C GLY A 209 10.70 -20.77 16.80
N LEU A 210 10.05 -19.62 16.63
CA LEU A 210 8.59 -19.46 16.77
C LEU A 210 7.83 -19.63 15.44
N LYS A 211 6.55 -19.99 15.51
CA LYS A 211 5.64 -19.97 14.35
C LYS A 211 5.45 -18.54 13.87
N TYR A 212 4.89 -17.69 14.72
CA TYR A 212 4.88 -16.24 14.51
C TYR A 212 5.74 -15.56 15.58
N GLY A 213 6.59 -14.62 15.18
CA GLY A 213 7.17 -13.68 16.15
C GLY A 213 6.06 -12.82 16.77
N ILE A 214 5.28 -12.15 15.91
CA ILE A 214 4.12 -11.36 16.28
C ILE A 214 2.97 -11.69 15.32
N HIS A 215 1.79 -11.95 15.87
CA HIS A 215 0.55 -12.11 15.12
C HIS A 215 -0.50 -11.19 15.73
N SER A 216 -0.95 -10.16 14.99
CA SER A 216 -1.85 -9.14 15.52
C SER A 216 -3.03 -8.83 14.59
N SER A 217 -4.22 -8.61 15.13
CA SER A 217 -5.36 -8.13 14.35
C SER A 217 -6.21 -7.16 15.16
N THR A 218 -7.09 -6.40 14.50
CA THR A 218 -8.02 -5.49 15.19
C THR A 218 -9.29 -5.26 14.38
N GLU A 219 -10.43 -5.07 15.04
CA GLU A 219 -11.64 -4.51 14.44
C GLU A 219 -11.79 -2.99 14.69
N VAL A 220 -10.99 -2.44 15.60
CA VAL A 220 -11.04 -1.03 16.03
C VAL A 220 -9.83 -0.23 15.50
N PRO A 221 -10.02 1.05 15.10
CA PRO A 221 -8.96 1.84 14.45
C PRO A 221 -7.89 2.42 15.38
N ASN A 222 -8.12 2.43 16.70
CA ASN A 222 -7.23 3.07 17.70
C ASN A 222 -6.27 2.09 18.37
N ARG A 223 -6.08 0.90 17.80
CA ARG A 223 -5.19 -0.15 18.31
C ARG A 223 -4.05 -0.35 17.33
N THR A 224 -2.82 -0.14 17.80
CA THR A 224 -1.62 -0.22 16.97
C THR A 224 -0.42 -0.65 17.79
N PHE A 225 0.66 -1.04 17.12
CA PHE A 225 1.88 -1.49 17.77
C PHE A 225 3.14 -0.92 17.14
N SER A 226 4.21 -0.90 17.92
CA SER A 226 5.55 -0.54 17.42
C SER A 226 6.57 -1.65 17.69
N VAL A 227 7.45 -1.88 16.72
CA VAL A 227 8.56 -2.85 16.79
C VAL A 227 9.83 -2.17 16.32
N ASN A 228 10.78 -2.02 17.24
CA ASN A 228 12.01 -1.29 17.00
C ASN A 228 13.23 -2.13 17.37
N ASN A 229 14.24 -2.11 16.49
CA ASN A 229 15.57 -2.68 16.75
C ASN A 229 15.53 -4.12 17.29
N SER A 230 14.58 -4.93 16.82
CA SER A 230 14.36 -6.31 17.28
C SER A 230 14.77 -7.31 16.20
N SER A 231 15.03 -8.55 16.60
CA SER A 231 15.45 -9.63 15.71
C SER A 231 14.43 -10.76 15.65
N PHE A 232 14.19 -11.27 14.45
CA PHE A 232 13.26 -12.36 14.16
C PHE A 232 13.97 -13.46 13.38
N SER A 233 14.13 -14.63 14.00
CA SER A 233 14.55 -15.87 13.35
C SER A 233 13.43 -16.90 13.51
N THR A 234 12.35 -16.69 12.76
CA THR A 234 11.07 -17.40 12.94
C THR A 234 10.55 -17.96 11.62
N TYR A 235 9.54 -18.82 11.70
CA TYR A 235 8.85 -19.36 10.52
C TYR A 235 8.07 -18.26 9.78
N ARG A 236 7.33 -17.44 10.53
CA ARG A 236 6.70 -16.18 10.10
C ARG A 236 7.11 -15.08 11.06
N GLY A 237 7.59 -13.95 10.57
CA GLY A 237 8.10 -12.85 11.41
C GLY A 237 6.97 -12.09 12.09
N ILE A 238 6.37 -11.15 11.36
CA ILE A 238 5.26 -10.32 11.83
C ILE A 238 4.10 -10.46 10.85
N PHE A 239 2.94 -10.86 11.35
CA PHE A 239 1.66 -10.74 10.65
C PHE A 239 0.80 -9.69 11.33
N PHE A 240 0.18 -8.81 10.54
CA PHE A 240 -0.88 -7.96 11.06
C PHE A 240 -2.01 -7.68 10.09
N ASN A 241 -3.24 -7.69 10.62
CA ASN A 241 -4.47 -7.45 9.86
C ASN A 241 -5.29 -6.27 10.40
N ALA A 242 -5.76 -5.39 9.51
CA ALA A 242 -6.67 -4.28 9.81
C ALA A 242 -6.14 -3.24 10.82
N ILE A 243 -4.83 -3.26 11.08
CA ILE A 243 -4.16 -2.32 11.98
C ILE A 243 -3.68 -1.11 11.19
N ASP A 244 -4.10 0.06 11.66
CA ASP A 244 -3.59 1.33 11.17
C ASP A 244 -2.35 1.78 11.96
N ASN A 245 -1.50 2.58 11.32
CA ASN A 245 -0.38 3.27 11.97
C ASN A 245 0.70 2.36 12.61
N ALA A 246 0.78 1.07 12.23
CA ALA A 246 1.81 0.16 12.71
C ALA A 246 3.22 0.72 12.41
N PHE A 247 4.16 0.57 13.35
CA PHE A 247 5.50 1.15 13.23
C PHE A 247 6.59 0.08 13.37
N ILE A 248 7.19 -0.34 12.25
CA ILE A 248 8.17 -1.44 12.19
C ILE A 248 9.48 -0.89 11.62
N VAL A 249 10.42 -0.55 12.50
CA VAL A 249 11.64 0.17 12.10
C VAL A 249 12.92 -0.44 12.67
N GLY A 250 13.94 -0.57 11.83
CA GLY A 250 15.29 -0.95 12.26
C GLY A 250 15.43 -2.41 12.70
N ASN A 251 14.52 -3.28 12.30
CA ASN A 251 14.51 -4.69 12.71
C ASN A 251 15.32 -5.56 11.75
N THR A 252 15.75 -6.73 12.25
CA THR A 252 16.44 -7.75 11.45
C THR A 252 15.59 -9.02 11.37
N PHE A 253 15.39 -9.54 10.17
CA PHE A 253 14.66 -10.78 9.90
C PHE A 253 15.56 -11.79 9.20
N ASN A 254 15.66 -12.98 9.77
CA ASN A 254 16.37 -14.13 9.20
C ASN A 254 15.35 -15.24 8.95
N ILE A 255 14.82 -15.28 7.72
CA ILE A 255 13.69 -16.14 7.37
C ILE A 255 14.21 -17.29 6.51
N ALA A 256 14.32 -18.47 7.10
CA ALA A 256 14.68 -19.66 6.35
C ALA A 256 13.53 -20.07 5.40
N PRO A 257 13.81 -20.56 4.18
CA PRO A 257 12.77 -21.05 3.28
C PRO A 257 11.95 -22.18 3.90
N GLY A 258 10.65 -22.24 3.58
CA GLY A 258 9.73 -23.25 4.08
C GLY A 258 10.23 -24.70 3.91
N TYR A 259 10.86 -25.01 2.78
CA TYR A 259 11.44 -26.34 2.51
C TYR A 259 12.64 -26.71 3.40
N THR A 260 13.17 -25.79 4.22
CA THR A 260 14.23 -26.09 5.19
C THR A 260 13.71 -26.65 6.51
N TYR A 261 12.42 -26.48 6.78
CA TYR A 261 11.78 -26.97 8.00
C TYR A 261 11.34 -28.43 7.84
N ALA A 262 11.46 -29.19 8.93
CA ALA A 262 10.92 -30.54 9.00
C ALA A 262 9.39 -30.51 9.16
N GLY A 263 8.66 -31.42 8.51
CA GLY A 263 7.21 -31.50 8.62
C GLY A 263 6.58 -32.39 7.54
N GLN A 264 5.32 -32.79 7.73
CA GLN A 264 4.59 -33.56 6.70
C GLN A 264 4.08 -32.67 5.55
N ARG A 265 3.94 -31.37 5.79
CA ARG A 265 3.57 -30.33 4.83
C ARG A 265 4.57 -29.20 4.95
N CYS A 266 5.10 -28.74 3.82
CA CYS A 266 5.83 -27.49 3.78
C CYS A 266 4.86 -26.38 3.35
N ALA A 267 5.06 -25.18 3.88
CA ALA A 267 4.39 -23.96 3.44
C ALA A 267 5.39 -22.81 3.44
N ASP A 268 5.03 -21.72 2.78
CA ASP A 268 5.88 -20.57 2.60
C ASP A 268 6.12 -19.81 3.91
N THR A 269 7.33 -19.26 4.02
CA THR A 269 7.77 -18.45 5.17
C THR A 269 7.89 -16.99 4.77
N TYR A 270 7.76 -16.08 5.74
CA TYR A 270 7.89 -14.66 5.44
C TYR A 270 8.39 -13.82 6.60
N GLY A 271 8.98 -12.66 6.28
CA GLY A 271 9.41 -11.67 7.27
C GLY A 271 8.25 -10.84 7.80
N ILE A 272 7.55 -10.12 6.93
CA ILE A 272 6.45 -9.23 7.31
C ILE A 272 5.26 -9.46 6.38
N TYR A 273 4.07 -9.66 6.93
CA TYR A 273 2.82 -9.73 6.19
C TYR A 273 1.85 -8.65 6.70
N ILE A 274 1.48 -7.74 5.79
CA ILE A 274 0.60 -6.61 6.02
C ILE A 274 -0.72 -6.93 5.30
N ASP A 275 -1.81 -7.12 6.05
CA ASP A 275 -3.12 -7.44 5.47
C ASP A 275 -4.15 -6.38 5.84
N ASN A 276 -4.91 -5.88 4.87
CA ASN A 276 -6.01 -4.92 5.08
C ASN A 276 -5.64 -3.69 5.92
N SER A 277 -4.37 -3.30 5.91
CA SER A 277 -3.76 -2.36 6.86
C SER A 277 -3.27 -1.10 6.16
N SER A 278 -3.38 0.05 6.82
CA SER A 278 -3.08 1.37 6.24
C SER A 278 -2.23 2.24 7.16
N MET A 279 -1.64 3.30 6.59
CA MET A 279 -0.87 4.33 7.30
C MET A 279 0.32 3.78 8.10
N PHE A 280 0.83 2.59 7.73
CA PHE A 280 1.96 1.96 8.41
C PHE A 280 3.30 2.61 8.04
N THR A 281 4.31 2.36 8.86
CA THR A 281 5.70 2.68 8.58
C THR A 281 6.53 1.41 8.67
N VAL A 282 7.10 0.99 7.53
CA VAL A 282 8.06 -0.12 7.46
C VAL A 282 9.35 0.41 6.87
N GLU A 283 10.31 0.73 7.75
CA GLU A 283 11.51 1.47 7.38
C GLU A 283 12.81 0.89 7.98
N ASN A 284 13.90 0.92 7.20
CA ASN A 284 15.25 0.56 7.65
C ASN A 284 15.35 -0.86 8.23
N ASN A 285 14.50 -1.79 7.79
CA ASN A 285 14.61 -3.19 8.19
C ASN A 285 15.58 -3.94 7.27
N VAL A 286 16.28 -4.93 7.82
CA VAL A 286 17.14 -5.84 7.07
C VAL A 286 16.52 -7.22 7.10
N LEU A 287 16.12 -7.72 5.94
CA LEU A 287 15.50 -9.02 5.76
C LEU A 287 16.46 -9.88 4.94
N SER A 288 16.71 -11.09 5.42
CA SER A 288 17.56 -12.06 4.75
C SER A 288 16.98 -13.46 4.82
N SER A 289 17.31 -14.26 3.82
CA SER A 289 16.90 -15.65 3.66
C SER A 289 18.06 -16.48 3.09
N SER A 290 17.82 -17.75 2.80
CA SER A 290 18.76 -18.66 2.12
C SER A 290 18.09 -19.36 0.92
N SER A 291 17.19 -18.67 0.23
CA SER A 291 16.42 -19.26 -0.87
C SER A 291 17.31 -19.61 -2.06
N THR A 292 16.96 -20.70 -2.71
CA THR A 292 17.49 -21.11 -4.02
C THR A 292 16.63 -20.62 -5.19
N GLY A 293 15.61 -19.78 -4.91
CA GLY A 293 14.64 -19.31 -5.90
C GLY A 293 13.44 -20.24 -6.12
N ASN A 294 13.35 -21.34 -5.36
CA ASN A 294 12.23 -22.27 -5.44
C ASN A 294 10.93 -21.62 -4.95
N THR A 295 9.88 -21.71 -5.77
CA THR A 295 8.52 -21.23 -5.49
C THR A 295 7.64 -22.23 -4.76
N THR A 296 8.12 -23.47 -4.55
CA THR A 296 7.46 -24.45 -3.68
C THR A 296 8.01 -24.30 -2.27
N CYS A 297 7.19 -23.82 -1.33
CA CYS A 297 7.58 -23.63 0.07
C CYS A 297 8.80 -22.69 0.19
N GLY A 298 8.75 -21.60 -0.58
CA GLY A 298 9.78 -20.58 -0.63
C GLY A 298 9.82 -19.71 0.62
N SER A 299 10.50 -18.59 0.48
CA SER A 299 10.59 -17.52 1.47
C SER A 299 10.33 -16.18 0.82
N LEU A 300 9.59 -15.33 1.53
CA LEU A 300 9.24 -13.98 1.12
C LEU A 300 9.76 -12.95 2.13
N GLY A 301 10.21 -11.81 1.64
CA GLY A 301 10.66 -10.73 2.51
C GLY A 301 9.47 -10.05 3.19
N LEU A 302 8.67 -9.35 2.38
CA LEU A 302 7.52 -8.58 2.83
C LEU A 302 6.34 -8.73 1.87
N ILE A 303 5.15 -8.98 2.40
CA ILE A 303 3.89 -9.03 1.66
C ILE A 303 2.99 -7.89 2.08
N ALA A 304 2.45 -7.15 1.12
CA ALA A 304 1.45 -6.11 1.32
C ALA A 304 0.17 -6.45 0.55
N ARG A 305 -0.86 -6.88 1.28
CA ARG A 305 -2.14 -7.28 0.73
C ARG A 305 -3.22 -6.28 1.10
N ASN A 306 -3.97 -5.82 0.10
CA ASN A 306 -5.15 -5.00 0.29
C ASN A 306 -4.92 -3.78 1.22
N THR A 307 -3.81 -3.08 1.07
CA THR A 307 -3.48 -1.92 1.93
C THR A 307 -4.32 -0.68 1.65
N GLY A 308 -5.18 -0.73 0.62
CA GLY A 308 -6.17 0.30 0.32
C GLY A 308 -5.59 1.57 -0.32
N ILE A 309 -6.35 2.66 -0.19
CA ILE A 309 -6.13 3.93 -0.89
C ILE A 309 -5.41 5.00 -0.05
N PHE A 310 -5.12 4.70 1.22
CA PHE A 310 -4.32 5.58 2.05
C PHE A 310 -2.88 5.64 1.55
N GLN A 311 -2.18 6.70 1.95
CA GLN A 311 -0.76 6.82 1.66
C GLN A 311 0.03 5.79 2.47
N ASN A 312 0.55 4.79 1.77
CA ASN A 312 1.34 3.69 2.33
C ASN A 312 2.72 3.66 1.67
N GLU A 313 3.76 3.29 2.41
CA GLU A 313 5.11 3.19 1.86
C GLU A 313 5.91 2.05 2.49
N ILE A 314 6.59 1.27 1.65
CA ILE A 314 7.67 0.35 2.04
C ILE A 314 8.97 1.05 1.68
N TYR A 315 9.75 1.43 2.69
CA TYR A 315 10.83 2.42 2.53
C TYR A 315 12.17 1.97 3.11
N ARG A 316 13.29 2.13 2.39
CA ARG A 316 14.66 1.88 2.91
C ARG A 316 14.87 0.49 3.53
N ASN A 317 14.15 -0.53 3.11
CA ASN A 317 14.39 -1.90 3.57
C ASN A 317 15.42 -2.60 2.68
N THR A 318 16.20 -3.52 3.24
CA THR A 318 17.14 -4.35 2.51
C THR A 318 16.63 -5.78 2.48
N PHE A 319 16.59 -6.41 1.30
CA PHE A 319 16.12 -7.77 1.09
C PHE A 319 17.20 -8.62 0.43
N SER A 320 17.57 -9.75 1.02
CA SER A 320 18.57 -10.64 0.44
C SER A 320 18.19 -12.12 0.40
N ASN A 321 18.49 -12.78 -0.72
CA ASN A 321 18.34 -14.23 -0.91
C ASN A 321 16.91 -14.76 -0.68
N PHE A 322 15.89 -14.00 -1.09
CA PHE A 322 14.49 -14.42 -1.06
C PHE A 322 14.04 -15.02 -2.37
N THR A 323 12.95 -15.78 -2.29
CA THR A 323 12.18 -16.18 -3.48
C THR A 323 11.50 -14.94 -4.05
N ILE A 324 10.82 -14.17 -3.19
CA ILE A 324 10.25 -12.86 -3.53
C ILE A 324 10.65 -11.85 -2.44
N GLY A 325 11.30 -10.76 -2.82
CA GLY A 325 11.67 -9.68 -1.89
C GLY A 325 10.43 -8.96 -1.35
N ILE A 326 9.65 -8.35 -2.25
CA ILE A 326 8.37 -7.71 -1.93
C ILE A 326 7.26 -8.30 -2.81
N GLU A 327 6.17 -8.71 -2.18
CA GLU A 327 4.92 -9.08 -2.85
C GLU A 327 3.82 -8.06 -2.54
N ALA A 328 3.07 -7.62 -3.54
CA ALA A 328 1.90 -6.77 -3.38
C ALA A 328 0.67 -7.42 -4.01
N ILE A 329 -0.31 -7.77 -3.18
CA ILE A 329 -1.49 -8.57 -3.58
C ILE A 329 -2.75 -7.69 -3.51
N GLY A 330 -3.53 -7.67 -4.59
CA GLY A 330 -4.86 -7.04 -4.61
C GLY A 330 -4.85 -5.52 -4.54
N LYS A 331 -5.81 -4.94 -3.81
CA LYS A 331 -6.14 -3.51 -3.83
C LYS A 331 -5.22 -2.70 -2.91
N ASN A 332 -4.03 -2.37 -3.44
CA ASN A 332 -3.04 -1.49 -2.80
C ASN A 332 -2.95 -0.11 -3.48
N ARG A 333 -3.98 0.30 -4.21
CA ARG A 333 -4.06 1.57 -4.94
C ARG A 333 -5.47 2.14 -4.94
N GLY A 334 -5.57 3.44 -5.20
CA GLY A 334 -6.82 4.10 -5.57
C GLY A 334 -6.82 4.57 -7.02
N GLU A 335 -7.91 5.22 -7.43
CA GLU A 335 -8.07 5.85 -8.75
C GLU A 335 -7.09 6.99 -8.98
N ASN A 336 -6.88 7.82 -7.94
CA ASN A 336 -5.97 8.94 -8.03
C ASN A 336 -4.52 8.46 -8.19
N LEU A 337 -3.77 9.10 -9.11
CA LEU A 337 -2.39 8.76 -9.50
C LEU A 337 -1.44 8.50 -8.32
N GLY A 338 -1.65 9.23 -7.21
CA GLY A 338 -0.81 9.18 -6.02
C GLY A 338 -1.38 8.41 -4.83
N SER A 339 -2.49 7.68 -4.97
CA SER A 339 -3.14 6.98 -3.84
C SER A 339 -2.71 5.52 -3.73
N GLY A 340 -2.42 5.08 -2.50
CA GLY A 340 -2.04 3.71 -2.17
C GLY A 340 -0.54 3.50 -1.94
N LEU A 341 -0.10 2.26 -2.14
CA LEU A 341 1.22 1.75 -1.79
C LEU A 341 2.32 2.22 -2.74
N GLN A 342 3.33 2.88 -2.17
CA GLN A 342 4.58 3.21 -2.83
C GLN A 342 5.72 2.29 -2.36
N ILE A 343 6.50 1.75 -3.30
CA ILE A 343 7.71 0.97 -3.01
C ILE A 343 8.91 1.84 -3.36
N LYS A 344 9.65 2.29 -2.35
CA LYS A 344 10.65 3.35 -2.53
C LYS A 344 11.92 3.10 -1.73
N CYS A 345 13.08 3.38 -2.32
CA CYS A 345 14.38 3.34 -1.65
C CYS A 345 14.78 2.00 -1.04
N ASN A 346 14.18 0.89 -1.46
CA ASN A 346 14.56 -0.43 -1.00
C ASN A 346 15.77 -0.95 -1.77
N ILE A 347 16.55 -1.82 -1.14
CA ILE A 347 17.75 -2.42 -1.73
C ILE A 347 17.54 -3.93 -1.81
N PHE A 348 17.78 -4.50 -2.98
CA PHE A 348 17.63 -5.92 -3.24
C PHE A 348 18.97 -6.57 -3.61
N TYR A 349 19.23 -7.74 -3.03
CA TYR A 349 20.42 -8.55 -3.29
C TYR A 349 20.01 -10.01 -3.51
N ASP A 350 20.48 -10.62 -4.59
CA ASP A 350 20.43 -12.08 -4.77
C ASP A 350 19.04 -12.72 -4.60
N ASN A 351 17.94 -11.98 -4.88
CA ASN A 351 16.58 -12.54 -4.88
C ASN A 351 16.24 -13.16 -6.24
N ALA A 352 15.28 -14.10 -6.27
CA ALA A 352 14.72 -14.60 -7.53
C ALA A 352 13.75 -13.59 -8.15
N TYR A 353 12.90 -12.99 -7.32
CA TYR A 353 12.11 -11.81 -7.65
C TYR A 353 12.36 -10.69 -6.66
N ASP A 354 12.60 -9.46 -7.13
CA ASP A 354 12.73 -8.32 -6.21
C ASP A 354 11.34 -7.79 -5.82
N ILE A 355 10.48 -7.54 -6.81
CA ILE A 355 9.12 -7.04 -6.61
C ILE A 355 8.13 -7.83 -7.49
N PHE A 356 7.07 -8.34 -6.86
CA PHE A 356 5.94 -8.98 -7.55
C PHE A 356 4.63 -8.30 -7.17
N VAL A 357 3.88 -7.82 -8.17
CA VAL A 357 2.56 -7.20 -8.01
C VAL A 357 1.54 -8.03 -8.76
N VAL A 358 0.52 -8.49 -8.03
CA VAL A 358 -0.44 -9.51 -8.47
C VAL A 358 -1.87 -9.13 -8.07
N PRO A 359 -2.87 -9.40 -8.91
CA PRO A 359 -4.25 -9.16 -8.54
C PRO A 359 -4.69 -10.10 -7.41
N GLY A 360 -5.57 -9.62 -6.54
CA GLY A 360 -6.18 -10.39 -5.46
C GLY A 360 -7.57 -10.89 -5.83
N THR A 361 -8.31 -10.12 -6.64
CA THR A 361 -9.61 -10.47 -7.23
C THR A 361 -9.63 -10.05 -8.70
N GLN A 362 -10.78 -10.11 -9.39
CA GLN A 362 -10.91 -9.57 -10.75
C GLN A 362 -11.37 -8.11 -10.81
N SER A 363 -11.60 -7.45 -9.66
CA SER A 363 -12.01 -6.04 -9.63
C SER A 363 -10.81 -5.13 -9.92
N LYS A 364 -10.99 -4.05 -10.70
CA LYS A 364 -9.94 -3.08 -11.06
C LYS A 364 -10.36 -1.69 -10.57
N PRO A 365 -9.42 -0.83 -10.08
CA PRO A 365 -7.97 -0.96 -10.19
C PRO A 365 -7.30 -1.63 -8.98
N GLU A 366 -6.58 -2.73 -9.25
CA GLU A 366 -5.71 -3.41 -8.29
C GLU A 366 -4.22 -3.15 -8.57
N GLY A 367 -3.35 -3.60 -7.66
CA GLY A 367 -1.91 -3.39 -7.70
C GLY A 367 -1.47 -2.21 -6.83
N ILE A 368 -0.28 -1.70 -7.09
CA ILE A 368 0.32 -0.57 -6.35
C ILE A 368 -0.02 0.78 -7.02
N ARG A 369 0.20 1.90 -6.30
CA ARG A 369 -0.12 3.24 -6.83
C ARG A 369 0.55 3.47 -8.19
N GLN A 370 -0.12 4.25 -9.04
CA GLN A 370 0.36 4.50 -10.41
C GLN A 370 1.72 5.20 -10.43
N LEU A 371 1.90 6.26 -9.65
CA LEU A 371 3.16 7.00 -9.63
C LEU A 371 4.12 6.41 -8.59
N GLN A 372 5.13 5.67 -9.04
CA GLN A 372 6.27 5.24 -8.24
C GLN A 372 7.39 6.29 -8.35
N GLY A 373 7.27 7.34 -7.52
CA GLY A 373 8.16 8.50 -7.52
C GLY A 373 7.57 9.70 -8.28
N TYR A 374 8.32 10.79 -8.32
CA TYR A 374 7.96 12.04 -9.02
C TYR A 374 9.22 12.75 -9.51
N ALA A 375 9.24 13.22 -10.77
CA ALA A 375 10.42 13.82 -11.39
C ALA A 375 10.37 15.36 -11.53
N GLY A 376 9.22 16.00 -11.27
CA GLY A 376 9.08 17.45 -11.46
C GLY A 376 9.61 18.31 -10.29
N SER A 377 10.43 17.75 -9.41
CA SER A 377 11.10 18.44 -8.30
C SER A 377 12.62 18.36 -8.50
N PRO A 378 13.41 19.41 -8.22
CA PRO A 378 14.87 19.33 -8.30
C PRO A 378 15.46 18.40 -7.21
N SER A 379 14.63 17.91 -6.27
CA SER A 379 15.07 17.00 -5.23
C SER A 379 15.19 15.57 -5.73
N THR A 380 16.42 15.04 -5.67
CA THR A 380 16.72 13.63 -5.94
C THR A 380 15.94 12.66 -5.03
N SER A 381 15.42 13.13 -3.88
CA SER A 381 14.63 12.32 -2.95
C SER A 381 13.20 12.01 -3.40
N THR A 382 12.73 12.60 -4.51
CA THR A 382 11.34 12.44 -4.97
C THR A 382 11.15 11.23 -5.90
N LEU A 383 12.21 10.77 -6.55
CA LEU A 383 12.25 9.58 -7.40
C LEU A 383 12.11 8.27 -6.59
N ALA A 384 11.92 7.13 -7.25
CA ALA A 384 11.68 5.84 -6.59
C ALA A 384 12.89 5.33 -5.80
N GLY A 385 14.11 5.51 -6.32
CA GLY A 385 15.35 5.22 -5.59
C GLY A 385 15.58 3.77 -5.13
N ASN A 386 14.78 2.79 -5.57
CA ASN A 386 15.04 1.37 -5.27
C ASN A 386 16.29 0.90 -6.04
N LEU A 387 17.08 0.00 -5.44
CA LEU A 387 18.24 -0.63 -6.05
C LEU A 387 17.97 -2.12 -6.29
N PHE A 388 17.75 -2.49 -7.54
CA PHE A 388 17.42 -3.85 -7.96
C PHE A 388 18.62 -4.82 -7.96
N GLY A 389 18.35 -6.09 -7.69
CA GLY A 389 19.31 -7.19 -7.66
C GLY A 389 19.67 -7.69 -9.07
N ASN A 390 20.03 -6.81 -9.99
CA ASN A 390 20.22 -7.11 -11.43
C ASN A 390 21.24 -8.22 -11.73
N ASN A 391 22.15 -8.52 -10.79
CA ASN A 391 23.19 -9.55 -10.95
C ASN A 391 22.94 -10.78 -10.05
N SER A 392 21.73 -10.94 -9.52
CA SER A 392 21.38 -12.06 -8.65
C SER A 392 21.64 -13.40 -9.36
N PRO A 393 22.31 -14.37 -8.71
CA PRO A 393 22.60 -15.68 -9.31
C PRO A 393 21.36 -16.55 -9.48
N ILE A 394 20.27 -16.22 -8.79
CA ILE A 394 18.98 -16.91 -8.86
C ILE A 394 17.91 -16.05 -9.54
N LEU A 395 18.31 -14.93 -10.17
CA LEU A 395 17.38 -13.96 -10.75
C LEU A 395 16.47 -14.61 -11.78
N ILE A 396 15.16 -14.45 -11.60
CA ILE A 396 14.15 -14.75 -12.61
C ILE A 396 13.60 -13.45 -13.19
N SER A 397 13.19 -12.50 -12.35
CA SER A 397 12.79 -11.16 -12.78
C SER A 397 12.92 -10.15 -11.65
N ASN A 398 13.39 -8.93 -11.92
CA ASN A 398 13.46 -7.91 -10.88
C ASN A 398 12.06 -7.37 -10.55
N PHE A 399 11.23 -7.07 -11.55
CA PHE A 399 9.95 -6.41 -11.30
C PHE A 399 8.83 -6.94 -12.20
N VAL A 400 7.94 -7.73 -11.61
CA VAL A 400 6.73 -8.25 -12.27
C VAL A 400 5.51 -7.47 -11.79
N ASN A 401 4.75 -6.90 -12.72
CA ASN A 401 3.47 -6.25 -12.50
C ASN A 401 2.39 -6.86 -13.40
N GLN A 402 1.49 -7.64 -12.80
CA GLN A 402 0.36 -8.24 -13.50
C GLN A 402 -0.92 -7.36 -13.44
N CYS A 403 -0.90 -6.28 -12.65
CA CYS A 403 -2.06 -5.44 -12.37
C CYS A 403 -2.22 -4.27 -13.36
N ALA A 404 -2.67 -3.10 -12.92
CA ALA A 404 -2.75 -1.89 -13.73
C ALA A 404 -1.37 -1.27 -14.00
N ASN A 405 -1.27 -0.47 -15.07
CA ASN A 405 -0.02 0.19 -15.47
C ASN A 405 0.51 1.13 -14.37
N ILE A 406 1.83 1.22 -14.27
CA ILE A 406 2.53 2.14 -13.37
C ILE A 406 3.60 2.97 -14.10
N SER A 407 3.84 4.16 -13.59
CA SER A 407 4.93 5.06 -13.99
C SER A 407 6.03 5.02 -12.93
N TYR A 408 7.22 4.54 -13.31
CA TYR A 408 8.37 4.38 -12.43
C TYR A 408 9.43 5.43 -12.75
N PHE A 409 9.58 6.41 -11.85
CA PHE A 409 10.55 7.49 -12.01
C PHE A 409 11.86 7.15 -11.32
N HIS A 410 12.96 7.18 -12.07
CA HIS A 410 14.27 6.76 -11.57
C HIS A 410 15.39 7.73 -11.91
N HIS A 411 16.46 7.65 -11.12
CA HIS A 411 17.68 8.43 -11.28
C HIS A 411 18.43 8.07 -12.56
N ASN A 412 19.45 8.87 -12.88
CA ASN A 412 20.35 8.60 -13.98
C ASN A 412 21.05 7.23 -13.84
N VAL A 413 20.85 6.32 -14.80
CA VAL A 413 21.38 4.95 -14.74
C VAL A 413 22.91 4.87 -14.87
N GLN A 414 23.55 5.93 -15.38
CA GLN A 414 25.02 6.04 -15.42
C GLN A 414 25.60 6.24 -14.01
N SER A 415 24.82 6.79 -13.08
CA SER A 415 25.26 7.04 -11.70
C SER A 415 25.13 5.79 -10.82
N GLU A 416 24.08 5.00 -11.03
CA GLU A 416 23.84 3.72 -10.38
C GLU A 416 22.90 2.92 -11.29
N PRO A 417 23.38 1.86 -11.98
CA PRO A 417 22.56 1.12 -12.94
C PRO A 417 21.42 0.32 -12.28
N ARG A 418 21.52 0.04 -10.96
CA ARG A 418 20.48 -0.71 -10.23
C ARG A 418 19.23 0.11 -9.93
N VAL A 419 19.20 1.42 -10.22
CA VAL A 419 17.96 2.22 -10.05
C VAL A 419 16.84 1.82 -11.01
N LYS A 420 17.18 1.03 -12.04
CA LYS A 420 16.28 0.46 -13.03
C LYS A 420 16.43 -1.08 -13.04
N PRO A 421 15.32 -1.83 -13.08
CA PRO A 421 15.39 -3.30 -13.16
C PRO A 421 15.95 -3.75 -14.51
N ALA A 422 16.70 -4.85 -14.53
CA ALA A 422 17.20 -5.47 -15.75
C ALA A 422 16.14 -6.33 -16.46
N ILE A 423 15.32 -7.05 -15.68
CA ILE A 423 14.26 -7.94 -16.18
C ILE A 423 12.93 -7.55 -15.54
N TYR A 424 11.91 -7.29 -16.34
CA TYR A 424 10.61 -6.80 -15.86
C TYR A 424 9.44 -7.10 -16.82
N SER A 425 8.19 -6.90 -16.38
CA SER A 425 6.98 -7.09 -17.20
C SER A 425 6.51 -5.83 -17.94
N SER A 426 5.73 -5.98 -19.01
CA SER A 426 5.33 -4.88 -19.93
C SER A 426 4.51 -3.72 -19.31
N LYS A 427 3.87 -3.90 -18.14
CA LYS A 427 3.00 -2.90 -17.51
C LYS A 427 3.71 -1.88 -16.63
N ILE A 428 5.00 -1.63 -16.89
CA ILE A 428 5.85 -0.73 -16.11
C ILE A 428 6.53 0.24 -17.08
N PHE A 429 6.18 1.53 -16.98
CA PHE A 429 6.74 2.58 -17.81
C PHE A 429 7.83 3.32 -17.05
N PHE A 430 9.06 3.25 -17.54
CA PHE A 430 10.23 3.84 -16.89
C PHE A 430 10.52 5.25 -17.40
N TYR A 431 10.67 6.19 -16.47
CA TYR A 431 10.99 7.59 -16.75
C TYR A 431 12.30 7.96 -16.06
N GLU A 432 13.36 8.09 -16.85
CA GLU A 432 14.68 8.49 -16.36
C GLU A 432 14.74 10.01 -16.15
N SER A 433 15.32 10.43 -15.02
CA SER A 433 15.71 11.81 -14.76
C SER A 433 17.22 11.97 -14.96
N PRO A 434 17.69 12.30 -16.18
CA PRO A 434 19.11 12.25 -16.51
C PRO A 434 19.96 13.24 -15.72
N ASP A 435 19.37 14.33 -15.23
CA ASP A 435 20.07 15.35 -14.45
C ASP A 435 20.13 15.04 -12.94
N LEU A 436 19.43 13.99 -12.49
CA LEU A 436 19.36 13.61 -11.07
C LEU A 436 20.19 12.35 -10.81
N PHE A 437 21.38 12.55 -10.25
CA PHE A 437 22.30 11.49 -9.86
C PHE A 437 21.84 10.80 -8.58
N TYR A 438 22.01 9.47 -8.52
CA TYR A 438 21.74 8.70 -7.33
C TYR A 438 22.85 8.89 -6.28
N ASN A 439 22.43 9.19 -5.06
CA ASN A 439 23.26 9.18 -3.86
C ASN A 439 22.38 8.70 -2.71
N TYR A 440 22.74 7.60 -2.06
CA TYR A 440 21.85 6.96 -1.08
C TYR A 440 21.33 7.90 0.01
N GLU A 441 22.20 8.70 0.64
CA GLU A 441 21.80 9.60 1.73
C GLU A 441 20.92 10.76 1.25
N ALA A 442 21.19 11.32 0.07
CA ALA A 442 20.40 12.44 -0.47
C ALA A 442 19.10 11.98 -1.17
N SER A 443 19.15 10.83 -1.84
CA SER A 443 18.04 10.29 -2.65
C SER A 443 17.05 9.50 -1.82
N CYS A 444 17.54 8.94 -0.71
CA CYS A 444 16.74 8.10 0.17
C CYS A 444 16.96 8.52 1.61
N PRO A 445 16.72 9.78 2.04
CA PRO A 445 16.96 10.19 3.42
C PRO A 445 16.07 9.42 4.40
N ALA A 446 16.58 9.08 5.60
CA ALA A 446 15.76 8.42 6.61
C ALA A 446 14.60 9.33 7.04
N LYS A 447 13.38 8.78 7.08
CA LYS A 447 12.15 9.51 7.44
C LYS A 447 11.88 9.48 8.94
N THR A 448 12.55 8.60 9.68
CA THR A 448 12.47 8.53 11.15
C THR A 448 13.18 9.67 11.88
N ARG A 449 13.66 10.70 11.19
CA ARG A 449 14.13 11.93 11.85
C ARG A 449 12.91 12.55 12.55
N SER A 450 13.00 12.79 13.85
CA SER A 450 11.89 13.33 14.66
C SER A 450 11.53 14.75 14.22
N GLU A 451 10.72 14.86 13.16
CA GLU A 451 9.99 16.07 12.86
C GLU A 451 8.96 16.29 13.96
N SER A 452 8.98 17.49 14.52
CA SER A 452 8.06 17.91 15.57
C SER A 452 6.67 18.17 14.99
N TYR A 453 5.64 18.11 15.85
CA TYR A 453 4.26 18.41 15.42
C TYR A 453 4.13 19.74 14.64
N PRO A 454 4.76 20.87 15.05
CA PRO A 454 4.68 22.11 14.29
C PRO A 454 5.30 22.05 12.88
N GLU A 455 6.39 21.29 12.70
CA GLU A 455 7.05 21.14 11.39
C GLU A 455 6.15 20.36 10.43
N LEU A 456 5.59 19.24 10.89
CA LEU A 456 4.64 18.43 10.11
C LEU A 456 3.36 19.20 9.80
N LEU A 457 2.86 20.01 10.74
CA LEU A 457 1.69 20.85 10.50
C LEU A 457 1.95 21.89 9.41
N ALA A 458 3.13 22.52 9.40
CA ALA A 458 3.51 23.48 8.38
C ALA A 458 3.66 22.80 7.01
N GLU A 459 4.26 21.61 6.96
CA GLU A 459 4.37 20.80 5.74
C GLU A 459 2.99 20.41 5.19
N LYS A 460 2.09 19.92 6.06
CA LYS A 460 0.71 19.60 5.71
C LYS A 460 -0.01 20.80 5.08
N GLN A 461 0.09 21.98 5.71
CA GLN A 461 -0.55 23.21 5.23
C GLN A 461 0.05 23.71 3.91
N ASN A 462 1.37 23.66 3.76
CA ASN A 462 2.05 24.03 2.52
C ASN A 462 1.61 23.14 1.36
N ALA A 463 1.65 21.82 1.58
CA ALA A 463 1.24 20.84 0.59
C ALA A 463 -0.22 21.01 0.17
N HIS A 464 -1.12 21.23 1.14
CA HIS A 464 -2.53 21.52 0.85
C HIS A 464 -2.72 22.79 0.01
N SER A 465 -2.04 23.90 0.37
CA SER A 465 -2.17 25.15 -0.39
C SER A 465 -1.70 25.01 -1.84
N LEU A 466 -0.62 24.28 -2.08
CA LEU A 466 -0.12 24.00 -3.43
C LEU A 466 -1.07 23.09 -4.20
N PHE A 467 -1.62 22.07 -3.54
CA PHE A 467 -2.64 21.20 -4.13
C PHE A 467 -3.86 22.00 -4.61
N GLU A 468 -4.46 22.82 -3.75
CA GLU A 468 -5.64 23.62 -4.09
C GLU A 468 -5.36 24.62 -5.22
N THR A 469 -4.19 25.28 -5.17
CA THR A 469 -3.80 26.24 -6.22
C THR A 469 -3.66 25.55 -7.58
N THR A 470 -2.99 24.41 -7.64
CA THR A 470 -2.84 23.67 -8.90
C THR A 470 -4.16 23.05 -9.34
N SER A 471 -5.00 22.58 -8.41
CA SER A 471 -6.33 22.07 -8.71
C SER A 471 -7.20 23.10 -9.42
N GLN A 472 -7.26 24.33 -8.88
CA GLN A 472 -8.03 25.41 -9.52
C GLN A 472 -7.46 25.77 -10.91
N GLN A 473 -6.14 25.87 -11.03
CA GLN A 473 -5.50 26.15 -12.32
C GLN A 473 -5.82 25.06 -13.35
N LEU A 474 -5.79 23.79 -12.94
CA LEU A 474 -6.10 22.67 -13.82
C LEU A 474 -7.57 22.72 -14.25
N GLN A 475 -8.49 23.00 -13.34
CA GLN A 475 -9.92 23.17 -13.65
C GLN A 475 -10.16 24.28 -14.68
N ASP A 476 -9.47 25.42 -14.56
CA ASP A 476 -9.61 26.54 -15.49
C ASP A 476 -9.00 26.25 -16.88
N MET A 477 -7.91 25.48 -16.92
CA MET A 477 -7.19 25.16 -18.16
C MET A 477 -7.82 23.98 -18.92
N VAL A 478 -8.30 22.96 -18.20
CA VAL A 478 -8.89 21.77 -18.82
C VAL A 478 -10.15 22.16 -19.56
N ASP A 479 -10.15 21.92 -20.88
CA ASP A 479 -11.26 22.29 -21.78
C ASP A 479 -11.75 23.74 -21.61
N GLN A 480 -10.83 24.66 -21.24
CA GLN A 480 -11.14 26.07 -20.94
C GLN A 480 -12.21 26.26 -19.85
N GLY A 481 -12.30 25.30 -18.90
CA GLY A 481 -13.25 25.32 -17.78
C GLY A 481 -14.64 24.78 -18.12
N ASN A 482 -14.87 24.28 -19.35
CA ASN A 482 -16.15 23.68 -19.72
C ASN A 482 -16.00 22.49 -20.66
N THR A 483 -15.82 21.31 -20.06
CA THR A 483 -15.71 20.02 -20.76
C THR A 483 -16.98 19.69 -21.55
N GLU A 484 -18.17 19.94 -21.01
CA GLU A 484 -19.42 19.63 -21.69
C GLU A 484 -19.59 20.44 -22.98
N MET A 485 -19.35 21.76 -22.91
CA MET A 485 -19.40 22.65 -24.06
C MET A 485 -18.35 22.29 -25.11
N THR A 486 -17.12 22.00 -24.68
CA THR A 486 -16.05 21.60 -25.61
C THR A 486 -16.37 20.26 -26.28
N THR A 487 -16.93 19.30 -25.53
CA THR A 487 -17.39 18.01 -26.07
C THR A 487 -18.49 18.22 -27.11
N GLN A 488 -19.51 19.02 -26.79
CA GLN A 488 -20.58 19.36 -27.73
C GLN A 488 -20.06 20.08 -28.98
N GLN A 489 -19.06 20.96 -28.83
CA GLN A 489 -18.42 21.63 -29.97
C GLN A 489 -17.76 20.63 -30.93
N VAL A 490 -17.10 19.59 -30.40
CA VAL A 490 -16.56 18.49 -31.20
C VAL A 490 -17.68 17.67 -31.84
N GLU A 491 -18.71 17.34 -31.07
CA GLU A 491 -19.86 16.55 -31.51
C GLU A 491 -20.70 17.21 -32.61
N MET A 492 -20.76 18.54 -32.64
CA MET A 492 -21.53 19.28 -33.64
C MET A 492 -20.71 19.72 -34.86
N ALA A 493 -19.39 19.59 -34.80
CA ALA A 493 -18.51 19.97 -35.90
C ALA A 493 -18.81 19.14 -37.16
N ASN A 494 -18.94 19.83 -38.29
CA ASN A 494 -19.12 19.32 -39.64
C ASN A 494 -18.02 19.87 -40.56
N THR A 495 -18.07 19.57 -41.86
CA THR A 495 -17.01 19.98 -42.79
C THR A 495 -16.83 21.50 -42.94
N GLY A 496 -17.84 22.31 -42.59
CA GLY A 496 -17.80 23.77 -42.73
C GLY A 496 -17.11 24.49 -41.56
N ASP A 497 -17.12 23.91 -40.37
CA ASP A 497 -16.60 24.51 -39.13
C ASP A 497 -15.48 23.68 -38.46
N ALA A 498 -15.22 22.45 -38.93
CA ALA A 498 -14.16 21.58 -38.40
C ALA A 498 -12.79 22.26 -38.32
N TRP A 499 -12.43 23.15 -39.24
CA TRP A 499 -11.19 23.93 -39.16
C TRP A 499 -11.13 24.81 -37.92
N TYR A 500 -12.22 25.50 -37.58
CA TYR A 500 -12.28 26.39 -36.43
C TYR A 500 -12.31 25.60 -35.13
N THR A 501 -13.04 24.48 -35.08
CA THR A 501 -13.02 23.59 -33.93
C THR A 501 -11.62 22.97 -33.75
N TYR A 502 -10.98 22.51 -34.82
CA TYR A 502 -9.59 22.04 -34.77
C TYR A 502 -8.65 23.12 -34.21
N GLN A 503 -8.72 24.37 -34.69
CA GLN A 503 -7.91 25.46 -34.15
C GLN A 503 -8.18 25.72 -32.67
N SER A 504 -9.44 25.65 -32.24
CA SER A 504 -9.84 25.78 -30.83
C SER A 504 -9.21 24.67 -29.97
N LEU A 505 -9.34 23.41 -30.40
CA LEU A 505 -8.75 22.26 -29.72
C LEU A 505 -7.22 22.37 -29.64
N MET A 506 -6.57 22.80 -30.71
CA MET A 506 -5.12 23.00 -30.75
C MET A 506 -4.67 24.14 -29.82
N GLN A 507 -5.50 25.17 -29.60
CA GLN A 507 -5.23 26.24 -28.65
C GLN A 507 -5.43 25.81 -27.18
N THR A 508 -6.39 24.92 -26.92
CA THR A 508 -6.61 24.33 -25.60
C THR A 508 -5.59 23.24 -25.27
N SER A 509 -5.08 22.53 -26.27
CA SER A 509 -4.07 21.50 -26.09
C SER A 509 -2.80 22.08 -25.46
N PRO A 510 -2.17 21.38 -24.51
CA PRO A 510 -2.33 19.97 -24.15
C PRO A 510 -3.33 19.70 -23.00
N TYR A 511 -4.29 20.60 -22.75
CA TYR A 511 -5.25 20.50 -21.64
C TYR A 511 -6.62 19.96 -22.05
N LEU A 512 -6.70 19.13 -23.09
CA LEU A 512 -7.97 18.48 -23.41
C LEU A 512 -8.25 17.32 -22.44
N SER A 513 -9.49 17.21 -21.99
CA SER A 513 -9.92 16.05 -21.19
C SER A 513 -10.03 14.79 -22.03
N ASP A 514 -9.92 13.64 -21.36
CA ASP A 514 -10.11 12.34 -21.99
C ASP A 514 -11.51 12.20 -22.60
N GLN A 515 -12.53 12.88 -22.03
CA GLN A 515 -13.88 12.94 -22.59
C GLN A 515 -13.89 13.63 -23.97
N VAL A 516 -13.29 14.81 -24.09
CA VAL A 516 -13.22 15.53 -25.38
C VAL A 516 -12.39 14.75 -26.39
N LEU A 517 -11.27 14.16 -25.96
CA LEU A 517 -10.41 13.35 -26.83
C LEU A 517 -11.13 12.07 -27.29
N THR A 518 -11.92 11.43 -26.43
CA THR A 518 -12.74 10.26 -26.80
C THR A 518 -13.79 10.65 -27.85
N ALA A 519 -14.50 11.77 -27.64
CA ALA A 519 -15.46 12.29 -28.60
C ALA A 519 -14.82 12.62 -29.95
N LEU A 520 -13.62 13.22 -29.96
CA LEU A 520 -12.85 13.48 -31.18
C LEU A 520 -12.39 12.17 -31.85
N GLY A 521 -11.94 11.19 -31.07
CA GLY A 521 -11.53 9.87 -31.55
C GLY A 521 -12.66 9.15 -32.28
N ALA A 522 -13.90 9.28 -31.79
CA ALA A 522 -15.10 8.69 -32.39
C ALA A 522 -15.67 9.45 -33.60
N LYS A 523 -15.13 10.62 -33.98
CA LYS A 523 -15.71 11.45 -35.05
C LYS A 523 -15.42 10.96 -36.46
N GLU A 524 -16.45 10.52 -37.18
CA GLU A 524 -16.32 10.06 -38.58
C GLU A 524 -16.40 11.17 -39.63
N GLU A 525 -17.10 12.26 -39.33
CA GLU A 525 -17.33 13.36 -40.27
C GLU A 525 -16.76 14.69 -39.72
N GLY A 526 -16.49 15.63 -40.64
CA GLY A 526 -15.97 16.96 -40.32
C GLY A 526 -14.45 17.02 -40.21
N PHE A 527 -13.84 16.22 -39.33
CA PHE A 527 -12.39 16.20 -39.14
C PHE A 527 -11.70 15.23 -40.11
N ASN A 528 -10.57 15.66 -40.68
CA ASN A 528 -9.69 14.74 -41.39
C ASN A 528 -8.72 14.02 -40.43
N LYS A 529 -8.12 12.92 -40.89
CA LYS A 529 -7.22 12.10 -40.07
C LYS A 529 -6.04 12.87 -39.48
N ALA A 530 -5.49 13.83 -40.24
CA ALA A 530 -4.39 14.67 -39.76
C ALA A 530 -4.83 15.56 -38.59
N MET A 531 -6.04 16.13 -38.62
CA MET A 531 -6.57 16.97 -37.53
C MET A 531 -6.71 16.18 -36.24
N ILE A 532 -7.30 14.98 -36.32
CA ILE A 532 -7.49 14.09 -35.18
C ILE A 532 -6.13 13.74 -34.61
N ARG A 533 -5.20 13.26 -35.45
CA ARG A 533 -3.86 12.89 -35.02
C ARG A 533 -3.11 14.07 -34.39
N ASP A 534 -3.14 15.26 -34.97
CA ASP A 534 -2.41 16.43 -34.45
C ASP A 534 -2.89 16.81 -33.04
N VAL A 535 -4.20 16.78 -32.80
CA VAL A 535 -4.76 16.99 -31.45
C VAL A 535 -4.31 15.88 -30.51
N MET A 536 -4.44 14.61 -30.90
CA MET A 536 -4.02 13.47 -30.07
C MET A 536 -2.51 13.51 -29.73
N LEU A 537 -1.67 13.91 -30.67
CA LEU A 537 -0.21 13.96 -30.51
C LEU A 537 0.22 15.05 -29.52
N ILE A 538 -0.46 16.20 -29.51
CA ILE A 538 -0.19 17.28 -28.53
C ILE A 538 -0.76 16.94 -27.15
N ASN A 539 -1.65 15.94 -27.06
CA ASN A 539 -2.23 15.44 -25.82
C ASN A 539 -1.74 14.00 -25.53
N PRO A 540 -0.49 13.79 -25.05
CA PRO A 540 0.11 12.47 -24.86
C PRO A 540 -0.66 11.52 -23.94
N GLN A 541 -1.58 12.03 -23.11
CA GLN A 541 -2.54 11.23 -22.35
C GLN A 541 -3.42 10.34 -23.24
N THR A 542 -3.64 10.74 -24.51
CA THR A 542 -4.35 9.94 -25.52
C THR A 542 -3.78 8.53 -25.61
N ALA A 543 -2.46 8.37 -25.57
CA ALA A 543 -1.80 7.07 -25.69
C ALA A 543 -2.04 6.16 -24.46
N LYS A 544 -2.38 6.76 -23.31
CA LYS A 544 -2.50 6.11 -22.01
C LYS A 544 -3.96 5.83 -21.62
N SER A 545 -4.90 6.52 -22.26
CA SER A 545 -6.33 6.44 -21.98
C SER A 545 -7.00 5.33 -22.79
N GLU A 546 -7.49 4.29 -22.11
CA GLU A 546 -8.15 3.14 -22.74
C GLU A 546 -9.36 3.58 -23.56
N ALA A 547 -10.22 4.45 -23.01
CA ALA A 547 -11.40 4.98 -23.71
C ALA A 547 -11.04 5.72 -25.02
N VAL A 548 -9.97 6.51 -25.02
CA VAL A 548 -9.54 7.25 -26.21
C VAL A 548 -8.97 6.29 -27.26
N GLN A 549 -8.20 5.28 -26.84
CA GLN A 549 -7.65 4.26 -27.74
C GLN A 549 -8.75 3.42 -28.38
N GLU A 550 -9.74 2.98 -27.59
CA GLU A 550 -10.91 2.25 -28.09
C GLU A 550 -11.71 3.09 -29.09
N ALA A 551 -11.93 4.38 -28.81
CA ALA A 551 -12.61 5.28 -29.73
C ALA A 551 -11.87 5.44 -31.06
N LEU A 552 -10.53 5.45 -31.05
CA LEU A 552 -9.71 5.53 -32.27
C LEU A 552 -9.73 4.22 -33.07
N ASP A 553 -9.74 3.07 -32.39
CA ASP A 553 -9.73 1.75 -33.04
C ASP A 553 -11.11 1.35 -33.60
N ALA A 554 -12.19 1.82 -32.96
CA ALA A 554 -13.58 1.55 -33.36
C ALA A 554 -14.03 2.32 -34.60
N ARG A 555 -13.21 3.24 -35.12
CA ARG A 555 -13.55 4.06 -36.30
C ARG A 555 -13.79 3.20 -37.54
N ALA A 556 -14.79 3.56 -38.33
CA ALA A 556 -14.99 3.01 -39.67
C ALA A 556 -13.87 3.46 -40.62
N ASP A 557 -13.50 4.74 -40.58
CA ASP A 557 -12.33 5.25 -41.30
C ASP A 557 -11.10 5.30 -40.38
N GLN A 558 -10.51 4.12 -40.14
CA GLN A 558 -9.38 3.94 -39.22
C GLN A 558 -8.17 4.79 -39.60
N LEU A 559 -7.45 5.27 -38.59
CA LEU A 559 -6.17 5.94 -38.79
C LEU A 559 -5.13 4.95 -39.34
N PRO A 560 -4.30 5.34 -40.32
CA PRO A 560 -3.19 4.52 -40.79
C PRO A 560 -2.24 4.15 -39.64
N ALA A 561 -1.59 2.99 -39.75
CA ALA A 561 -0.68 2.48 -38.73
C ALA A 561 0.43 3.48 -38.33
N TYR A 562 0.95 4.28 -39.27
CA TYR A 562 1.96 5.30 -38.94
C TYR A 562 1.40 6.44 -38.07
N MET A 563 0.12 6.80 -38.21
CA MET A 563 -0.51 7.81 -37.35
C MET A 563 -0.82 7.25 -35.97
N ARG A 564 -1.26 5.97 -35.88
CA ARG A 564 -1.41 5.29 -34.59
C ARG A 564 -0.06 5.21 -33.88
N TRP A 565 0.99 4.81 -34.58
CA TRP A 565 2.37 4.85 -34.07
C TRP A 565 2.78 6.25 -33.58
N GLN A 566 2.46 7.33 -34.32
CA GLN A 566 2.75 8.70 -33.89
C GLN A 566 2.02 9.06 -32.57
N ILE A 567 0.77 8.62 -32.40
CA ILE A 567 -0.03 8.84 -31.18
C ILE A 567 0.53 8.00 -30.01
N ASP A 568 0.82 6.72 -30.26
CA ASP A 568 1.24 5.76 -29.22
C ASP A 568 2.63 6.06 -28.65
N ASN A 569 3.45 6.83 -29.37
CA ASN A 569 4.68 7.42 -28.82
C ASN A 569 4.42 8.31 -27.57
N GLY A 570 3.18 8.77 -27.37
CA GLY A 570 2.72 9.45 -26.17
C GLY A 570 2.86 8.63 -24.88
N LEU A 571 3.01 7.30 -24.95
CA LEU A 571 3.26 6.45 -23.78
C LEU A 571 4.56 6.81 -23.04
N PHE A 572 5.55 7.31 -23.77
CA PHE A 572 6.92 7.52 -23.27
C PHE A 572 7.21 8.94 -22.78
N HIS A 573 6.23 9.84 -22.82
CA HIS A 573 6.38 11.21 -22.35
C HIS A 573 5.07 11.77 -21.79
N PHE A 574 5.15 12.90 -21.09
CA PHE A 574 4.00 13.55 -20.45
C PHE A 574 3.71 14.90 -21.07
N GLY A 575 2.42 15.18 -21.31
CA GLY A 575 1.92 16.52 -21.64
C GLY A 575 1.88 17.44 -20.41
N GLN A 576 1.65 18.74 -20.62
CA GLN A 576 1.61 19.71 -19.50
C GLN A 576 0.45 19.43 -18.52
N LYS A 577 -0.69 18.96 -19.01
CA LYS A 577 -1.82 18.51 -18.16
C LYS A 577 -1.39 17.38 -17.23
N GLU A 578 -0.78 16.33 -17.77
CA GLU A 578 -0.30 15.18 -17.00
C GLU A 578 0.77 15.58 -15.97
N ILE A 579 1.66 16.51 -16.32
CA ILE A 579 2.68 17.04 -15.38
C ILE A 579 2.00 17.79 -14.22
N ALA A 580 0.97 18.58 -14.49
CA ALA A 580 0.22 19.29 -13.46
C ALA A 580 -0.55 18.32 -12.54
N GLU A 581 -1.19 17.30 -13.10
CA GLU A 581 -1.85 16.22 -12.35
C GLU A 581 -0.86 15.44 -11.47
N GLN A 582 0.33 15.14 -11.99
CA GLN A 582 1.40 14.51 -11.21
C GLN A 582 1.88 15.40 -10.07
N PHE A 583 2.02 16.71 -10.31
CA PHE A 583 2.37 17.65 -9.25
C PHE A 583 1.29 17.70 -8.16
N MET A 584 0.01 17.75 -8.52
CA MET A 584 -1.10 17.64 -7.56
C MET A 584 -1.03 16.34 -6.76
N ALA A 585 -0.86 15.20 -7.42
CA ALA A 585 -0.73 13.90 -6.76
C ALA A 585 0.46 13.85 -5.78
N TYR A 586 1.58 14.49 -6.14
CA TYR A 586 2.75 14.65 -5.27
C TYR A 586 2.43 15.54 -4.05
N GLN A 587 1.74 16.68 -4.22
CA GLN A 587 1.33 17.52 -3.10
C GLN A 587 0.35 16.80 -2.18
N LYS A 588 -0.62 16.06 -2.73
CA LYS A 588 -1.53 15.22 -1.94
C LYS A 588 -0.77 14.17 -1.13
N THR A 589 0.24 13.55 -1.74
CA THR A 589 1.14 12.60 -1.06
C THR A 589 1.85 13.26 0.12
N ARG A 590 2.45 14.45 -0.07
CA ARG A 590 3.11 15.20 1.03
C ARG A 590 2.14 15.53 2.16
N HIS A 591 0.95 16.01 1.81
CA HIS A 591 -0.12 16.30 2.77
C HIS A 591 -0.47 15.06 3.61
N ASP A 592 -0.73 13.93 2.95
CA ASP A 592 -1.16 12.69 3.61
C ASP A 592 -0.03 12.05 4.42
N GLN A 593 1.21 12.11 3.94
CA GLN A 593 2.39 11.65 4.70
C GLN A 593 2.53 12.44 6.00
N ALA A 594 2.47 13.78 5.93
CA ALA A 594 2.55 14.63 7.12
C ALA A 594 1.39 14.36 8.09
N LEU A 595 0.16 14.19 7.58
CA LEU A 595 -1.01 13.88 8.40
C LEU A 595 -0.87 12.51 9.09
N ASN A 596 -0.47 11.47 8.36
CA ASN A 596 -0.24 10.14 8.92
C ASN A 596 0.84 10.17 10.00
N GLN A 597 1.95 10.90 9.77
CA GLN A 597 3.00 11.06 10.79
C GLN A 597 2.52 11.82 12.02
N ILE A 598 1.61 12.79 11.88
CA ILE A 598 0.98 13.45 13.03
C ILE A 598 0.12 12.47 13.82
N ILE A 599 -0.77 11.73 13.16
CA ILE A 599 -1.63 10.73 13.80
C ILE A 599 -0.76 9.68 14.52
N GLN A 600 0.24 9.17 13.83
CA GLN A 600 1.17 8.19 14.38
C GLN A 600 1.97 8.76 15.56
N GLY A 601 2.39 10.03 15.51
CA GLY A 601 3.06 10.71 16.62
C GLY A 601 2.19 10.81 17.87
N ILE A 602 0.88 11.02 17.71
CA ILE A 602 -0.09 11.05 18.81
C ILE A 602 -0.32 9.64 19.36
N VAL A 603 -0.65 8.67 18.50
CA VAL A 603 -1.05 7.32 18.92
C VAL A 603 0.11 6.53 19.55
N HIS A 604 1.34 6.77 19.10
CA HIS A 604 2.55 6.17 19.71
C HIS A 604 3.17 7.03 20.81
N GLU A 605 2.49 8.09 21.27
CA GLU A 605 2.95 9.01 22.33
C GLU A 605 4.39 9.52 22.12
N ARG A 606 4.75 9.88 20.89
CA ARG A 606 6.11 10.29 20.53
C ARG A 606 6.48 11.64 21.14
N ALA A 607 7.75 11.78 21.50
CA ALA A 607 8.31 13.07 21.90
C ALA A 607 8.06 14.13 20.81
N GLY A 608 7.63 15.32 21.21
CA GLY A 608 7.29 16.43 20.29
C GLY A 608 5.82 16.54 19.89
N PHE A 609 4.97 15.59 20.31
CA PHE A 609 3.53 15.57 20.00
C PHE A 609 2.61 15.92 21.18
N GLY A 610 3.14 16.26 22.36
CA GLY A 610 2.33 16.57 23.55
C GLY A 610 1.39 17.77 23.42
N ASN A 611 1.62 18.67 22.45
CA ASN A 611 0.75 19.82 22.14
C ASN A 611 -0.18 19.57 20.93
N ALA A 612 -0.14 18.37 20.34
CA ALA A 612 -1.01 18.02 19.23
C ALA A 612 -2.47 17.88 19.72
N PRO A 613 -3.47 18.23 18.90
CA PRO A 613 -4.87 17.99 19.24
C PRO A 613 -5.16 16.49 19.30
N ALA A 614 -6.27 16.12 19.94
CA ALA A 614 -6.79 14.75 19.88
C ALA A 614 -7.04 14.31 18.43
N VAL A 615 -6.86 13.03 18.14
CA VAL A 615 -6.99 12.46 16.79
C VAL A 615 -8.37 12.79 16.19
N GLU A 616 -9.44 12.69 16.98
CA GLU A 616 -10.80 13.01 16.53
C GLU A 616 -10.94 14.46 16.06
N ALA A 617 -10.33 15.41 16.77
CA ALA A 617 -10.37 16.82 16.39
C ALA A 617 -9.57 17.09 15.10
N LEU A 618 -8.46 16.37 14.91
CA LEU A 618 -7.66 16.45 13.70
C LEU A 618 -8.42 15.88 12.48
N LEU A 619 -9.09 14.74 12.65
CA LEU A 619 -9.88 14.11 11.59
C LEU A 619 -11.12 14.93 11.23
N ALA A 620 -11.83 15.49 12.22
CA ALA A 620 -13.00 16.34 11.99
C ALA A 620 -12.69 17.60 11.15
N GLN A 621 -11.43 18.06 11.15
CA GLN A 621 -10.98 19.20 10.34
C GLN A 621 -10.43 18.82 8.96
N THR A 622 -10.33 17.52 8.66
CA THR A 622 -9.72 17.03 7.42
C THR A 622 -10.79 16.76 6.36
N ASN A 623 -10.85 17.61 5.33
CA ASN A 623 -11.82 17.49 4.24
C ASN A 623 -11.45 16.37 3.25
N ASP A 624 -11.55 15.12 3.68
CA ASP A 624 -11.21 13.94 2.87
C ASP A 624 -12.00 12.73 3.40
N ILE A 625 -12.74 12.10 2.49
CA ILE A 625 -13.68 11.02 2.80
C ILE A 625 -13.03 9.87 3.59
N ARG A 626 -11.75 9.57 3.31
CA ARG A 626 -11.01 8.48 3.96
C ARG A 626 -10.87 8.71 5.46
N TYR A 627 -10.57 9.95 5.84
CA TYR A 627 -10.39 10.35 7.24
C TYR A 627 -11.72 10.56 7.96
N GLN A 628 -12.80 10.86 7.23
CA GLN A 628 -14.16 10.90 7.78
C GLN A 628 -14.68 9.50 8.13
N TYR A 629 -14.37 8.48 7.32
CA TYR A 629 -14.63 7.09 7.72
C TYR A 629 -13.90 6.74 9.01
N LEU A 630 -12.59 7.02 9.10
CA LEU A 630 -11.82 6.80 10.33
C LEU A 630 -12.41 7.52 11.55
N LEU A 631 -12.94 8.74 11.37
CA LEU A 631 -13.64 9.46 12.44
C LEU A 631 -14.91 8.74 12.90
N ALA A 632 -15.72 8.22 11.98
CA ALA A 632 -16.90 7.42 12.32
C ALA A 632 -16.50 6.13 13.07
N GLU A 633 -15.45 5.45 12.62
CA GLU A 633 -14.93 4.24 13.28
C GLU A 633 -14.46 4.49 14.72
N LEU A 634 -13.87 5.66 15.00
CA LEU A 634 -13.51 6.04 16.37
C LEU A 634 -14.72 6.27 17.28
N GLN A 635 -15.90 6.62 16.73
CA GLN A 635 -17.14 6.66 17.49
C GLN A 635 -17.69 5.26 17.74
N PHE A 636 -17.65 4.39 16.73
CA PHE A 636 -18.05 2.99 16.88
C PHE A 636 -17.19 2.25 17.92
N SER A 637 -15.89 2.51 17.99
CA SER A 637 -15.01 1.92 19.02
C SER A 637 -15.32 2.40 20.45
N LYS A 638 -16.05 3.50 20.60
CA LYS A 638 -16.58 4.02 21.88
C LYS A 638 -18.01 3.54 22.16
N SER A 639 -18.53 2.63 21.33
CA SER A 639 -19.91 2.17 21.36
C SER A 639 -20.95 3.27 21.07
N ASP A 640 -20.55 4.39 20.48
CA ASP A 640 -21.46 5.46 20.04
C ASP A 640 -21.85 5.29 18.57
N PHE A 641 -22.73 4.32 18.34
CA PHE A 641 -23.30 4.05 17.02
C PHE A 641 -24.19 5.18 16.50
N THR A 642 -24.75 6.00 17.38
CA THR A 642 -25.63 7.10 16.96
C THR A 642 -24.80 8.18 16.26
N THR A 643 -23.73 8.65 16.90
CA THR A 643 -22.84 9.65 16.31
C THR A 643 -22.09 9.07 15.10
N GLY A 644 -21.63 7.81 15.17
CA GLY A 644 -20.97 7.14 14.05
C GLY A 644 -21.84 7.09 12.78
N ASN A 645 -23.10 6.66 12.90
CA ASN A 645 -24.02 6.59 11.76
C ASN A 645 -24.42 7.98 11.22
N GLN A 646 -24.49 9.00 12.10
CA GLN A 646 -24.69 10.38 11.66
C GLN A 646 -23.52 10.89 10.81
N LEU A 647 -22.28 10.57 11.20
CA LEU A 647 -21.09 10.91 10.43
C LEU A 647 -21.10 10.21 9.06
N LEU A 648 -21.44 8.91 9.01
CA LEU A 648 -21.58 8.20 7.73
C LEU A 648 -22.64 8.85 6.84
N SER A 649 -23.81 9.20 7.38
CA SER A 649 -24.88 9.88 6.61
C SER A 649 -24.48 11.27 6.11
N GLN A 650 -23.58 11.98 6.80
CA GLN A 650 -23.06 13.28 6.38
C GLN A 650 -22.07 13.17 5.21
N ILE A 651 -21.39 12.03 5.08
CA ILE A 651 -20.46 11.77 3.98
C ILE A 651 -21.20 11.83 2.64
N GLU A 652 -22.37 11.19 2.54
CA GLU A 652 -23.21 11.20 1.32
C GLU A 652 -23.62 12.61 0.88
N GLN A 653 -23.70 13.56 1.81
CA GLN A 653 -24.10 14.93 1.54
C GLN A 653 -22.91 15.84 1.20
N SER A 654 -21.70 15.49 1.66
CA SER A 654 -20.53 16.38 1.63
C SER A 654 -19.49 15.99 0.60
N PHE A 655 -19.48 14.73 0.16
CA PHE A 655 -18.51 14.20 -0.79
C PHE A 655 -19.22 13.60 -2.00
N ASP A 656 -18.61 13.78 -3.17
CA ASP A 656 -19.05 13.09 -4.38
C ASP A 656 -18.67 11.60 -4.30
N ILE A 657 -19.69 10.76 -4.12
CA ILE A 657 -19.59 9.29 -4.09
C ILE A 657 -20.29 8.64 -5.29
N THR A 658 -20.44 9.36 -6.40
CA THR A 658 -21.15 8.87 -7.59
C THR A 658 -20.42 7.76 -8.34
N HIS A 659 -19.10 7.64 -8.15
CA HIS A 659 -18.32 6.55 -8.74
C HIS A 659 -18.67 5.21 -8.10
N GLU A 660 -18.86 4.17 -8.93
CA GLU A 660 -19.33 2.84 -8.51
C GLU A 660 -18.50 2.26 -7.35
N GLU A 661 -17.16 2.33 -7.42
CA GLU A 661 -16.31 1.83 -6.33
C GLU A 661 -16.47 2.62 -5.02
N ALA A 662 -16.61 3.95 -5.10
CA ALA A 662 -16.73 4.80 -3.92
C ALA A 662 -18.10 4.61 -3.26
N TRP A 663 -19.13 4.44 -4.09
CA TRP A 663 -20.48 4.06 -3.65
C TRP A 663 -20.47 2.70 -2.96
N GLN A 664 -19.90 1.66 -3.60
CA GLN A 664 -19.84 0.32 -3.01
C GLN A 664 -19.07 0.33 -1.68
N ALA A 665 -17.93 1.04 -1.64
CA ALA A 665 -17.19 1.24 -0.40
C ALA A 665 -18.05 1.86 0.70
N HIS A 666 -18.83 2.89 0.37
CA HIS A 666 -19.74 3.54 1.32
C HIS A 666 -20.82 2.58 1.83
N GLN A 667 -21.43 1.80 0.94
CA GLN A 667 -22.44 0.80 1.30
C GLN A 667 -21.85 -0.28 2.22
N ASP A 668 -20.65 -0.78 1.94
CA ASP A 668 -19.97 -1.76 2.79
C ASP A 668 -19.83 -1.24 4.23
N TYR A 669 -19.48 0.04 4.44
CA TYR A 669 -19.41 0.63 5.79
C TYR A 669 -20.77 0.71 6.46
N LEU A 670 -21.79 1.20 5.75
CA LEU A 670 -23.14 1.34 6.30
C LEU A 670 -23.69 -0.02 6.75
N ASP A 671 -23.61 -1.02 5.88
CA ASP A 671 -24.17 -2.35 6.15
C ASP A 671 -23.38 -3.06 7.26
N PHE A 672 -22.05 -2.99 7.22
CA PHE A 672 -21.20 -3.61 8.25
C PHE A 672 -21.46 -3.02 9.64
N TYR A 673 -21.52 -1.70 9.78
CA TYR A 673 -21.79 -1.08 11.08
C TYR A 673 -23.25 -1.18 11.52
N ALA A 674 -24.19 -1.26 10.58
CA ALA A 674 -25.58 -1.62 10.87
C ALA A 674 -25.70 -3.06 11.41
N LEU A 675 -24.90 -3.99 10.89
CA LEU A 675 -24.80 -5.35 11.43
C LEU A 675 -24.22 -5.34 12.86
N LEU A 676 -23.08 -4.67 13.08
CA LEU A 676 -22.46 -4.62 14.42
C LEU A 676 -23.37 -3.97 15.46
N ALA A 677 -24.20 -2.99 15.07
CA ALA A 677 -25.17 -2.36 15.96
C ALA A 677 -26.25 -3.32 16.51
N GLN A 678 -26.47 -4.47 15.85
CA GLN A 678 -27.42 -5.50 16.31
C GLN A 678 -26.87 -6.32 17.49
N TRP A 679 -25.56 -6.27 17.74
CA TRP A 679 -24.85 -7.08 18.74
C TRP A 679 -24.22 -6.18 19.81
N PRO A 680 -25.03 -5.56 20.69
CA PRO A 680 -24.55 -4.55 21.61
C PRO A 680 -23.51 -5.12 22.58
N HIS A 681 -22.51 -4.30 22.91
CA HIS A 681 -21.43 -4.67 23.84
C HIS A 681 -21.89 -5.10 25.25
N ALA A 682 -23.13 -4.78 25.64
CA ALA A 682 -23.72 -5.23 26.89
C ALA A 682 -23.92 -6.76 26.90
N ASP A 683 -24.35 -7.32 25.77
CA ASP A 683 -24.61 -8.76 25.61
C ASP A 683 -23.37 -9.49 25.06
N TYR A 684 -22.56 -8.80 24.25
CA TYR A 684 -21.34 -9.33 23.62
C TYR A 684 -20.12 -8.43 23.92
N PRO A 685 -19.54 -8.50 25.13
CA PRO A 685 -18.37 -7.68 25.50
C PRO A 685 -17.22 -7.87 24.51
N GLY A 686 -16.77 -6.76 23.92
CA GLY A 686 -15.71 -6.75 22.90
C GLY A 686 -16.02 -7.62 21.66
N TYR A 687 -17.28 -7.83 21.31
CA TYR A 687 -17.71 -8.71 20.20
C TYR A 687 -17.20 -10.16 20.29
N SER A 688 -16.95 -10.63 21.51
CA SER A 688 -16.66 -12.04 21.76
C SER A 688 -17.94 -12.84 22.01
N GLY A 689 -17.93 -14.11 21.60
CA GLY A 689 -19.06 -15.03 21.76
C GLY A 689 -20.25 -14.71 20.86
N LEU A 690 -20.02 -14.15 19.67
CA LEU A 690 -21.07 -13.86 18.70
C LEU A 690 -21.81 -15.15 18.27
N PRO A 691 -23.12 -15.08 17.98
CA PRO A 691 -23.88 -16.24 17.53
C PRO A 691 -23.50 -16.65 16.11
N GLU A 692 -23.70 -17.93 15.79
CA GLU A 692 -23.37 -18.51 14.48
C GLU A 692 -23.95 -17.73 13.28
N GLU A 693 -25.17 -17.21 13.40
CA GLU A 693 -25.81 -16.39 12.36
C GLU A 693 -25.02 -15.10 12.08
N ALA A 694 -24.50 -14.45 13.12
CA ALA A 694 -23.68 -13.26 12.96
C ALA A 694 -22.32 -13.60 12.32
N LEU A 695 -21.74 -14.75 12.69
CA LEU A 695 -20.49 -15.22 12.11
C LEU A 695 -20.65 -15.53 10.61
N GLN A 696 -21.74 -16.18 10.20
CA GLN A 696 -22.06 -16.41 8.79
C GLN A 696 -22.28 -15.11 8.01
N GLN A 697 -22.89 -14.09 8.62
CA GLN A 697 -23.02 -12.78 8.00
C GLN A 697 -21.66 -12.09 7.84
N LEU A 698 -20.77 -12.20 8.84
CA LEU A 698 -19.41 -11.66 8.79
C LEU A 698 -18.55 -12.29 7.68
N GLU A 699 -18.73 -13.58 7.39
CA GLU A 699 -18.05 -14.24 6.25
C GLU A 699 -18.35 -13.55 4.91
N GLY A 700 -19.57 -13.03 4.74
CA GLY A 700 -19.96 -12.27 3.54
C GLY A 700 -19.17 -10.99 3.32
N TYR A 701 -18.55 -10.43 4.37
CA TYR A 701 -17.74 -9.22 4.29
C TYR A 701 -16.26 -9.47 4.02
N LEU A 702 -15.79 -10.73 3.93
CA LEU A 702 -14.37 -11.02 3.64
C LEU A 702 -13.92 -10.54 2.25
N GLU A 703 -14.86 -10.35 1.33
CA GLU A 703 -14.62 -9.81 -0.02
C GLU A 703 -15.02 -8.33 -0.15
N ALA A 704 -15.40 -7.68 0.95
CA ALA A 704 -15.72 -6.25 0.98
C ALA A 704 -14.47 -5.38 0.75
N THR A 705 -14.62 -4.07 0.79
CA THR A 705 -13.46 -3.17 0.78
C THR A 705 -12.45 -3.53 1.87
N PRO A 706 -11.13 -3.36 1.62
CA PRO A 706 -10.09 -3.90 2.48
C PRO A 706 -10.28 -3.63 3.97
N ARG A 707 -10.68 -2.40 4.33
CA ARG A 707 -10.86 -2.02 5.73
C ARG A 707 -12.01 -2.77 6.39
N VAL A 708 -13.13 -2.96 5.70
CA VAL A 708 -14.28 -3.74 6.20
C VAL A 708 -13.92 -5.24 6.25
N ALA A 709 -13.32 -5.77 5.18
CA ALA A 709 -12.87 -7.16 5.11
C ALA A 709 -11.90 -7.52 6.22
N GLY A 710 -10.91 -6.66 6.49
CA GLY A 710 -9.96 -6.85 7.58
C GLY A 710 -10.64 -6.86 8.95
N LYS A 711 -11.60 -5.96 9.22
CA LYS A 711 -12.33 -5.97 10.49
C LYS A 711 -13.21 -7.22 10.66
N ALA A 712 -13.88 -7.64 9.59
CA ALA A 712 -14.67 -8.87 9.59
C ALA A 712 -13.79 -10.10 9.89
N LEU A 713 -12.61 -10.19 9.25
CA LEU A 713 -11.62 -11.22 9.52
C LEU A 713 -11.17 -11.21 10.99
N SER A 714 -10.85 -10.04 11.55
CA SER A 714 -10.46 -9.91 12.97
C SER A 714 -11.55 -10.44 13.92
N LEU A 715 -12.82 -10.14 13.64
CA LEU A 715 -13.96 -10.63 14.43
C LEU A 715 -14.16 -12.14 14.30
N LEU A 716 -13.99 -12.71 13.10
CA LEU A 716 -14.07 -14.16 12.90
C LEU A 716 -12.93 -14.88 13.64
N MET A 717 -11.71 -14.34 13.60
CA MET A 717 -10.56 -14.89 14.34
C MET A 717 -10.77 -14.80 15.86
N LEU A 718 -11.31 -13.69 16.36
CA LEU A 718 -11.65 -13.50 17.78
C LEU A 718 -12.63 -14.56 18.28
N ASN A 719 -13.62 -14.91 17.46
CA ASN A 719 -14.64 -15.89 17.79
C ASN A 719 -14.25 -17.33 17.44
N HIS A 720 -13.02 -17.56 16.96
CA HIS A 720 -12.54 -18.87 16.50
C HIS A 720 -13.43 -19.50 15.42
N ALA A 721 -14.06 -18.65 14.60
CA ALA A 721 -14.96 -19.06 13.53
C ALA A 721 -14.20 -19.41 12.23
N ILE A 722 -12.96 -18.93 12.09
CA ILE A 722 -12.11 -19.16 10.93
C ILE A 722 -10.68 -19.52 11.34
N GLU A 723 -10.07 -20.44 10.61
CA GLU A 723 -8.62 -20.65 10.59
C GLU A 723 -8.09 -19.98 9.32
N TYR A 724 -7.54 -18.77 9.46
CA TYR A 724 -7.05 -17.99 8.34
C TYR A 724 -5.60 -18.35 8.03
N GLU A 725 -5.37 -18.80 6.80
CA GLU A 725 -4.03 -19.00 6.24
C GLU A 725 -3.79 -17.88 5.23
N GLU A 726 -2.69 -17.14 5.40
CA GLU A 726 -2.45 -15.94 4.61
C GLU A 726 -2.15 -16.29 3.14
N PRO A 727 -2.84 -15.66 2.16
CA PRO A 727 -2.56 -15.91 0.76
C PRO A 727 -1.14 -15.45 0.38
N ILE A 728 -0.40 -16.34 -0.28
CA ILE A 728 0.90 -16.07 -0.89
C ILE A 728 0.83 -16.55 -2.32
N LEU A 729 1.23 -15.71 -3.27
CA LEU A 729 1.12 -15.99 -4.69
C LEU A 729 2.50 -15.99 -5.34
N TYR A 730 2.57 -16.67 -6.48
CA TYR A 730 3.77 -16.73 -7.30
C TYR A 730 3.46 -16.29 -8.73
N PRO A 731 4.42 -15.69 -9.45
CA PRO A 731 4.24 -15.35 -10.85
C PRO A 731 3.84 -16.58 -11.67
N SER A 732 2.76 -16.47 -12.45
CA SER A 732 2.32 -17.51 -13.37
C SER A 732 3.35 -17.72 -14.49
N GLU A 733 3.49 -18.96 -14.98
CA GLU A 733 4.41 -19.30 -16.08
C GLU A 733 4.16 -18.49 -17.37
N GLU A 734 2.96 -17.94 -17.55
CA GLU A 734 2.55 -17.15 -18.72
C GLU A 734 3.06 -15.69 -18.72
N VAL A 735 3.70 -15.20 -17.65
CA VAL A 735 4.28 -13.83 -17.69
C VAL A 735 5.58 -13.84 -18.46
N GLU A 736 5.53 -13.36 -19.70
CA GLU A 736 6.74 -13.08 -20.48
C GLU A 736 7.55 -11.97 -19.82
N ALA A 737 8.54 -12.37 -19.03
CA ALA A 737 9.54 -11.47 -18.48
C ALA A 737 10.34 -10.86 -19.64
N MET A 738 10.30 -9.54 -19.76
CA MET A 738 11.05 -8.80 -20.78
C MET A 738 12.44 -8.45 -20.23
N SER A 739 13.48 -8.77 -21.01
CA SER A 739 14.86 -8.33 -20.74
C SER A 739 15.29 -7.15 -21.60
N ALA A 740 14.50 -6.80 -22.62
CA ALA A 740 14.76 -5.67 -23.50
C ALA A 740 13.90 -4.47 -23.08
N PRO A 741 14.45 -3.24 -23.12
CA PRO A 741 13.68 -2.06 -22.80
C PRO A 741 12.46 -1.93 -23.72
N ILE A 742 11.30 -1.58 -23.16
CA ILE A 742 10.20 -1.05 -23.96
C ILE A 742 10.69 0.30 -24.49
N LEU A 743 11.22 0.29 -25.71
CA LEU A 743 11.71 1.47 -26.39
C LEU A 743 10.54 2.17 -27.09
N PRO A 744 10.64 3.49 -27.31
CA PRO A 744 9.81 4.13 -28.32
C PRO A 744 9.91 3.29 -29.59
N PRO A 745 8.77 2.94 -30.20
CA PRO A 745 8.79 2.07 -31.36
C PRO A 745 9.68 2.70 -32.44
N ALA A 746 10.47 1.90 -33.14
CA ALA A 746 11.36 2.39 -34.20
C ALA A 746 10.56 3.23 -35.21
N PRO A 747 11.17 4.23 -35.89
CA PRO A 747 10.49 5.02 -36.91
C PRO A 747 9.70 4.11 -37.85
N PHE A 748 8.43 4.44 -38.08
CA PHE A 748 7.57 3.59 -38.90
C PHE A 748 8.19 3.38 -40.30
N LEU A 749 8.56 2.14 -40.59
CA LEU A 749 9.01 1.70 -41.91
C LEU A 749 7.84 0.97 -42.57
N ALA A 750 7.33 1.52 -43.67
CA ALA A 750 6.31 0.83 -44.45
C ALA A 750 6.98 -0.34 -45.20
N PRO A 751 6.43 -1.57 -45.17
CA PRO A 751 7.01 -2.69 -45.90
C PRO A 751 7.03 -2.38 -47.39
N GLY A 752 8.21 -2.20 -47.96
CA GLY A 752 8.38 -1.85 -49.37
C GLY A 752 8.48 -3.09 -50.26
N GLU A 753 7.59 -3.20 -51.25
CA GLU A 753 7.88 -3.97 -52.46
C GLU A 753 8.80 -3.16 -53.39
N SER A 754 9.51 -3.84 -54.29
CA SER A 754 10.72 -3.35 -54.96
C SER A 754 10.57 -2.18 -55.95
N GLU A 755 9.44 -1.50 -56.01
CA GLU A 755 9.23 -0.24 -56.75
C GLU A 755 8.17 0.64 -56.07
N SER A 756 8.52 1.33 -54.98
CA SER A 756 7.58 2.20 -54.27
C SER A 756 7.43 3.57 -54.95
N GLU A 757 6.30 3.81 -55.61
CA GLU A 757 5.94 5.13 -56.13
C GLU A 757 5.68 6.10 -54.96
N LEU A 758 6.28 7.30 -55.01
CA LEU A 758 5.95 8.39 -54.08
C LEU A 758 4.48 8.81 -54.26
N LYS A 759 3.63 8.47 -53.30
CA LYS A 759 2.27 9.00 -53.18
C LYS A 759 2.41 10.44 -52.65
N PHE A 760 1.85 11.40 -53.38
CA PHE A 760 1.75 12.80 -52.94
C PHE A 760 0.36 13.28 -53.32
N ALA A 761 -0.34 13.91 -52.39
CA ALA A 761 -1.69 14.43 -52.55
C ALA A 761 -1.89 15.70 -51.73
N LEU A 762 -2.84 16.55 -52.15
CA LEU A 762 -3.19 17.79 -51.47
C LEU A 762 -4.70 18.01 -51.58
N PHE A 763 -5.36 18.27 -50.46
CA PHE A 763 -6.79 18.51 -50.38
C PHE A 763 -7.16 19.48 -49.24
N PRO A 764 -8.26 20.24 -49.33
CA PRO A 764 -9.10 20.42 -50.51
C PRO A 764 -8.44 21.34 -51.56
N SER A 765 -8.85 21.23 -52.82
CA SER A 765 -8.54 22.19 -53.88
C SER A 765 -9.80 22.41 -54.73
N PRO A 766 -10.37 23.64 -54.79
CA PRO A 766 -9.88 24.89 -54.22
C PRO A 766 -9.85 24.90 -52.68
N ALA A 767 -8.79 25.46 -52.12
CA ALA A 767 -8.56 25.60 -50.69
C ALA A 767 -8.99 26.99 -50.21
N ARG A 768 -9.57 27.08 -49.02
CA ARG A 768 -9.98 28.35 -48.41
C ARG A 768 -9.11 28.69 -47.21
N GLU A 769 -9.32 28.01 -46.09
CA GLU A 769 -8.64 28.30 -44.82
C GLU A 769 -7.33 27.53 -44.65
N TYR A 770 -7.27 26.28 -45.13
CA TYR A 770 -6.14 25.37 -44.98
C TYR A 770 -6.03 24.38 -46.15
N ILE A 771 -4.90 23.68 -46.23
CA ILE A 771 -4.72 22.46 -47.02
C ILE A 771 -4.13 21.35 -46.15
N THR A 772 -4.46 20.11 -46.46
CA THR A 772 -3.80 18.91 -45.95
C THR A 772 -2.94 18.32 -47.05
N LEU A 773 -1.65 18.26 -46.79
CA LEU A 773 -0.65 17.59 -47.60
C LEU A 773 -0.58 16.15 -47.14
N SER A 774 -0.55 15.20 -48.06
CA SER A 774 -0.31 13.80 -47.76
C SER A 774 0.81 13.29 -48.63
N TRP A 775 1.79 12.63 -48.01
CA TRP A 775 2.81 11.90 -48.74
C TRP A 775 3.06 10.55 -48.11
N CYS A 776 3.42 9.58 -48.93
CA CYS A 776 3.89 8.29 -48.45
C CYS A 776 4.82 7.66 -49.47
N LEU A 777 6.02 7.31 -49.01
CA LEU A 777 7.01 6.56 -49.74
C LEU A 777 7.29 5.27 -48.97
N GLU A 778 6.92 4.13 -49.54
CA GLU A 778 7.12 2.84 -48.89
C GLU A 778 8.60 2.46 -48.95
N THR A 779 9.33 2.72 -47.87
CA THR A 779 10.77 2.45 -47.79
C THR A 779 11.19 2.04 -46.40
N ASP A 780 12.25 1.23 -46.36
CA ASP A 780 13.02 0.84 -45.19
C ASP A 780 14.13 1.84 -44.82
N ARG A 781 14.27 2.94 -45.58
CA ARG A 781 15.33 3.94 -45.38
C ARG A 781 14.81 5.21 -44.72
N GLU A 782 15.65 5.85 -43.91
CA GLU A 782 15.40 7.21 -43.47
C GLU A 782 15.33 8.16 -44.67
N ILE A 783 14.31 9.02 -44.66
CA ILE A 783 14.08 10.02 -45.69
C ILE A 783 14.30 11.42 -45.13
N LYS A 784 15.02 12.23 -45.90
CA LYS A 784 15.10 13.68 -45.73
C LYS A 784 14.72 14.36 -47.03
N GLY A 785 13.98 15.45 -46.92
CA GLY A 785 13.59 16.24 -48.09
C GLY A 785 12.86 17.51 -47.70
N ASN A 786 12.29 18.18 -48.69
CA ASN A 786 11.53 19.43 -48.50
C ASN A 786 10.30 19.44 -49.42
N ILE A 787 9.27 20.16 -49.00
CA ILE A 787 8.13 20.55 -49.84
C ILE A 787 8.22 22.05 -50.09
N GLU A 788 8.39 22.44 -51.35
CA GLU A 788 8.41 23.83 -51.79
C GLU A 788 7.05 24.24 -52.37
N PHE A 789 6.57 25.41 -51.96
CA PHE A 789 5.36 26.01 -52.51
C PHE A 789 5.70 27.23 -53.33
N ARG A 790 5.24 27.26 -54.58
CA ARG A 790 5.48 28.37 -55.51
C ARG A 790 4.17 28.96 -56.01
N ASP A 791 4.14 30.28 -56.18
CA ASP A 791 3.00 30.97 -56.79
C ASP A 791 2.94 30.73 -58.32
N ALA A 792 1.90 31.23 -58.98
CA ALA A 792 1.75 31.13 -60.44
C ALA A 792 2.90 31.76 -61.25
N ARG A 793 3.78 32.57 -60.64
CA ARG A 793 4.97 33.16 -61.26
C ARG A 793 6.24 32.35 -60.98
N GLY A 794 6.13 31.24 -60.23
CA GLY A 794 7.24 30.39 -59.82
C GLY A 794 8.03 30.92 -58.62
N LEU A 795 7.59 32.01 -57.98
CA LEU A 795 8.25 32.55 -56.79
C LEU A 795 7.98 31.65 -55.60
N LEU A 796 9.02 31.33 -54.82
CA LEU A 796 8.89 30.54 -53.60
C LEU A 796 8.10 31.33 -52.55
N VAL A 797 7.04 30.72 -52.03
CA VAL A 797 6.11 31.30 -51.06
C VAL A 797 6.38 30.73 -49.67
N PHE A 798 6.58 29.42 -49.60
CA PHE A 798 6.78 28.68 -48.36
C PHE A 798 7.61 27.42 -48.63
N THR A 799 8.31 26.94 -47.62
CA THR A 799 9.02 25.66 -47.66
C THR A 799 8.89 24.97 -46.31
N MET A 800 8.74 23.65 -46.32
CA MET A 800 8.73 22.83 -45.10
C MET A 800 9.64 21.62 -45.26
N PRO A 801 10.34 21.19 -44.20
CA PRO A 801 11.14 19.97 -44.24
C PRO A 801 10.25 18.72 -44.15
N VAL A 802 10.74 17.61 -44.70
CA VAL A 802 10.16 16.28 -44.61
C VAL A 802 11.13 15.38 -43.86
N HIS A 803 10.65 14.79 -42.76
CA HIS A 803 11.43 13.94 -41.86
C HIS A 803 10.93 12.49 -41.82
N GLN A 804 9.74 12.21 -42.35
CA GLN A 804 9.13 10.89 -42.31
C GLN A 804 8.72 10.43 -43.70
N ALA A 805 8.79 9.12 -43.90
CA ALA A 805 8.48 8.45 -45.16
C ALA A 805 7.00 8.60 -45.53
N CYS A 806 6.12 8.48 -44.55
CA CYS A 806 4.68 8.68 -44.69
C CYS A 806 4.19 9.65 -43.64
N ASP A 807 3.46 10.68 -44.07
CA ASP A 807 2.88 11.66 -43.17
C ASP A 807 1.71 12.40 -43.83
N GLN A 808 0.94 13.10 -42.99
CA GLN A 808 0.07 14.17 -43.43
C GLN A 808 0.42 15.45 -42.66
N GLN A 809 0.34 16.61 -43.29
CA GLN A 809 0.47 17.89 -42.60
C GLN A 809 -0.57 18.88 -43.02
N ILE A 810 -1.12 19.59 -42.03
CA ILE A 810 -2.06 20.66 -42.24
C ILE A 810 -1.30 21.99 -42.33
N LEU A 811 -1.47 22.70 -43.44
CA LEU A 811 -0.89 24.01 -43.66
C LEU A 811 -1.99 25.09 -43.67
N PRO A 812 -2.01 26.00 -42.67
CA PRO A 812 -2.87 27.17 -42.70
C PRO A 812 -2.52 28.08 -43.89
N LEU A 813 -3.54 28.60 -44.57
CA LEU A 813 -3.37 29.52 -45.71
C LEU A 813 -3.50 30.99 -45.29
N SER A 814 -3.41 31.31 -44.00
CA SER A 814 -3.39 32.68 -43.50
C SER A 814 -2.18 33.44 -44.08
N GLY A 815 -2.42 34.64 -44.61
CA GLY A 815 -1.41 35.40 -45.37
C GLY A 815 -1.23 35.05 -46.86
N TRP A 816 -1.78 33.92 -47.35
CA TRP A 816 -1.71 33.58 -48.78
C TRP A 816 -2.76 34.36 -49.59
N LYS A 817 -2.42 34.73 -50.83
CA LYS A 817 -3.34 35.46 -51.73
C LYS A 817 -4.16 34.47 -52.54
N SER A 818 -5.35 34.87 -53.00
CA SER A 818 -6.12 34.04 -53.94
C SER A 818 -5.34 33.87 -55.24
N GLY A 819 -5.24 32.64 -55.74
CA GLY A 819 -4.44 32.32 -56.93
C GLY A 819 -4.07 30.85 -57.04
N ALA A 820 -3.40 30.49 -58.14
CA ALA A 820 -2.87 29.16 -58.37
C ALA A 820 -1.47 29.02 -57.75
N TYR A 821 -1.22 27.88 -57.12
CA TYR A 821 0.03 27.52 -56.47
C TYR A 821 0.46 26.12 -56.90
N THR A 822 1.75 25.83 -56.78
CA THR A 822 2.29 24.48 -56.99
C THR A 822 3.11 24.05 -55.78
N ALA A 823 2.75 22.92 -55.18
CA ALA A 823 3.51 22.25 -54.14
C ALA A 823 4.42 21.20 -54.79
N THR A 824 5.70 21.17 -54.44
CA THR A 824 6.67 20.21 -54.98
C THR A 824 7.42 19.54 -53.83
N ILE A 825 7.18 18.25 -53.64
CA ILE A 825 7.94 17.42 -52.70
C ILE A 825 9.20 16.90 -53.38
N SER A 826 10.34 16.99 -52.69
CA SER A 826 11.62 16.44 -53.13
C SER A 826 12.25 15.65 -51.98
N LEU A 827 12.44 14.34 -52.16
CA LEU A 827 12.99 13.41 -51.17
C LEU A 827 14.26 12.76 -51.73
N GLY A 828 15.39 12.91 -51.03
CA GLY A 828 16.67 12.29 -51.43
C GLY A 828 17.11 12.55 -52.89
N ALA A 829 17.97 11.67 -53.43
CA ALA A 829 18.59 11.83 -54.75
C ALA A 829 17.74 11.28 -55.92
N GLY A 830 16.41 11.40 -55.89
CA GLY A 830 15.60 11.00 -57.06
C GLY A 830 14.07 11.12 -56.99
N PHE A 831 13.46 11.20 -55.81
CA PHE A 831 11.99 11.22 -55.72
C PHE A 831 11.47 12.66 -55.70
N ARG A 832 10.74 13.05 -56.75
CA ARG A 832 10.15 14.38 -56.88
C ARG A 832 8.75 14.29 -57.46
N LYS A 833 7.78 14.94 -56.83
CA LYS A 833 6.38 15.03 -57.33
C LYS A 833 5.84 16.43 -57.11
N SER A 834 5.05 16.93 -58.05
CA SER A 834 4.47 18.28 -57.99
C SER A 834 2.96 18.21 -58.18
N ILE A 835 2.23 19.04 -57.43
CA ILE A 835 0.76 19.15 -57.50
C ILE A 835 0.40 20.62 -57.52
N SER A 836 -0.48 21.00 -58.45
CA SER A 836 -1.04 22.35 -58.51
C SER A 836 -2.37 22.40 -57.77
N PHE A 837 -2.62 23.50 -57.06
CA PHE A 837 -3.85 23.75 -56.33
C PHE A 837 -4.24 25.22 -56.39
N VAL A 838 -5.48 25.53 -56.04
CA VAL A 838 -6.01 26.89 -56.06
C VAL A 838 -6.33 27.33 -54.64
N VAL A 839 -5.90 28.53 -54.25
CA VAL A 839 -6.38 29.20 -53.04
C VAL A 839 -7.50 30.15 -53.45
N SER A 840 -8.69 29.93 -52.91
CA SER A 840 -9.88 30.76 -53.13
C SER A 840 -10.29 31.37 -51.79
N ARG A 841 -9.90 32.61 -51.52
CA ARG A 841 -10.54 33.39 -50.45
C ARG A 841 -11.75 34.13 -50.96
#